data_AF-A0A7J8KBC4-F1
#
_entry.id   AF-A0A7J8KBC4-F1
#
_cell.length_a   1.000
_cell.length_b   1.000
_cell.length_c   1.000
_cell.angle_alpha   90.00
_cell.angle_beta   90.00
_cell.angle_gamma   90.00
#
_symmetry.space_group_name_H-M   'P 1'
#
loop_
_entity.id
_entity.type
_entity.pdbx_description
1 polymer ?
#
loop_
_entity_poly.entity_id
_entity_poly.type
_entity_poly.pdbx_seq_one_letter_code
_entity_poly.pdbx_strand_id
1 'polypeptide(L)'
;MTDISHGYEDLGLLLKDKIAELNTKLTKLQKAQEESSAMMQWLQKMNKTAAKWHQAPTPTDTEAVKTQVEQNKSFEAELKQNVNKVQELKDKLTELLEENPDTPEAPKWKRMLTEIDSKWQELNQLTVDRQQKLEESSNNLTQFQTLEAQLKQWLVEKELMVSVLGPLSIDPNMLNTQRQQVQILLQEFDTRKPQYEQLTAAGQGILSRPGEHPSFHGIVKEQLAAVTQKWDSLTGQLSDRCDWIDQAIVKSTQYQSLLRRLSDKLSDLDNKLSSSVALSTHPDAMNQQLETAQKMKQEVEQETKQIQVAQALCEDLSALVKEEYLKAELSRQLEIILKSFKDLKQKAENHVQHLQSACASSHQFQQMSRDFQAWLDTKKEELNKAHPISAKLDVLESLIKYQKDFSKTLIAQSSIYEKTIVEGENLLLKTQGSEKAALQLQLNTIKTNWDEFNKLVKEREDKVKDSLEKALKYKEHVETLRPWIDKCQNNLEEIKFCLDPTETENSIAKLKSLQKEMDQRFGMVELLNNAANSLLSVCEIDKEVVTDENKSLNQKVDMVTEQLHSKKFSLESMAQKFKEFQEVSKEAKRQLQCAKEQLDVYDSLGPQAYSNKHLTMLQTQQKSLQTLKHQVDLAKGLAQDLVAEASDSKGTSDVLLQAETLAQEHSALSQQVDEKCSFLETKLQGIGHFQNTIREMFSQFAEFDDELDSMAPVGRDVETLQQQKKAIIAFLQKLEALIASNDNANKTCKMMLATEETSPDLVGIKRDLEALSKQCNKLLDRAQAREEQVEGTIERLGEFYSKLKEFSTLLQKAEEREESQGPVAMETETINQQLNAFKVFCKFV
;
A
#
# COMPACT_ATOMS: atom_id res chain seq x y z
N MET A 1 183.37 37.25 -120.44
CA MET A 1 182.17 38.11 -120.64
C MET A 1 180.95 37.33 -121.15
N THR A 2 180.93 36.00 -121.12
CA THR A 2 179.80 35.16 -121.56
C THR A 2 178.99 34.53 -120.42
N ASP A 3 179.52 34.50 -119.19
CA ASP A 3 178.89 33.82 -118.04
C ASP A 3 177.86 34.69 -117.29
N ILE A 4 177.82 36.00 -117.59
CA ILE A 4 176.87 36.93 -116.94
C ILE A 4 175.51 36.92 -117.67
N SER A 5 175.48 36.61 -118.98
CA SER A 5 174.26 36.73 -119.79
C SER A 5 173.21 35.65 -119.50
N HIS A 6 173.62 34.39 -119.24
CA HIS A 6 172.67 33.30 -118.99
C HIS A 6 172.00 33.41 -117.61
N GLY A 7 172.70 33.92 -116.59
CA GLY A 7 172.13 34.13 -115.26
C GLY A 7 171.00 35.16 -115.22
N TYR A 8 170.99 36.15 -116.12
CA TYR A 8 169.91 37.14 -116.19
C TYR A 8 168.64 36.61 -116.89
N GLU A 9 168.77 35.65 -117.81
CA GLU A 9 167.64 35.13 -118.60
C GLU A 9 166.85 34.06 -117.82
N ASP A 10 167.54 33.16 -117.10
CA ASP A 10 166.92 32.22 -116.15
C ASP A 10 166.26 32.96 -114.98
N LEU A 11 166.87 34.04 -114.50
CA LEU A 11 166.27 34.90 -113.49
C LEU A 11 164.98 35.57 -114.01
N GLY A 12 164.94 35.92 -115.30
CA GLY A 12 163.77 36.50 -115.96
C GLY A 12 162.58 35.53 -116.07
N LEU A 13 162.82 34.26 -116.40
CA LEU A 13 161.78 33.22 -116.42
C LEU A 13 161.29 32.88 -115.01
N LEU A 14 162.20 32.70 -114.05
CA LEU A 14 161.86 32.50 -112.64
C LEU A 14 161.05 33.67 -112.07
N LEU A 15 161.41 34.91 -112.41
CA LEU A 15 160.64 36.09 -112.01
C LEU A 15 159.26 36.12 -112.67
N LYS A 16 159.14 35.70 -113.93
CA LYS A 16 157.85 35.68 -114.65
C LYS A 16 156.91 34.59 -114.10
N ASP A 17 157.43 33.41 -113.80
CA ASP A 17 156.70 32.34 -113.13
C ASP A 17 156.35 32.75 -111.70
N LYS A 18 157.25 33.44 -110.99
CA LYS A 18 156.96 34.00 -109.67
C LYS A 18 155.89 35.08 -109.72
N ILE A 19 155.87 35.93 -110.75
CA ILE A 19 154.83 36.93 -110.98
C ILE A 19 153.49 36.25 -111.31
N ALA A 20 153.47 35.21 -112.14
CA ALA A 20 152.25 34.45 -112.44
C ALA A 20 151.70 33.72 -111.20
N GLU A 21 152.57 33.11 -110.40
CA GLU A 21 152.23 32.48 -109.11
C GLU A 21 151.67 33.53 -108.14
N LEU A 22 152.36 34.66 -107.98
CA LEU A 22 151.92 35.76 -107.11
C LEU A 22 150.62 36.39 -107.59
N ASN A 23 150.39 36.56 -108.90
CA ASN A 23 149.13 37.07 -109.44
C ASN A 23 147.98 36.08 -109.22
N THR A 24 148.24 34.78 -109.36
CA THR A 24 147.23 33.73 -109.11
C THR A 24 146.85 33.70 -107.62
N LYS A 25 147.85 33.79 -106.72
CA LYS A 25 147.62 33.92 -105.27
C LYS A 25 146.90 35.23 -104.93
N LEU A 26 147.29 36.36 -105.53
CA LEU A 26 146.64 37.65 -105.35
C LEU A 26 145.16 37.60 -105.79
N THR A 27 144.86 36.96 -106.92
CA THR A 27 143.48 36.80 -107.43
C THR A 27 142.65 35.90 -106.52
N LYS A 28 143.21 34.78 -106.05
CA LYS A 28 142.57 33.90 -105.05
C LYS A 28 142.28 34.66 -103.75
N LEU A 29 143.25 35.43 -103.25
CA LEU A 29 143.12 36.24 -102.03
C LEU A 29 142.09 37.37 -102.17
N GLN A 30 142.11 38.10 -103.28
CA GLN A 30 141.14 39.15 -103.57
C GLN A 30 139.74 38.57 -103.66
N LYS A 31 139.56 37.46 -104.38
CA LYS A 31 138.27 36.77 -104.50
C LYS A 31 137.77 36.25 -103.14
N ALA A 32 138.63 35.61 -102.35
CA ALA A 32 138.27 35.18 -101.00
C ALA A 32 137.93 36.35 -100.06
N GLN A 33 138.63 37.48 -100.17
CA GLN A 33 138.36 38.70 -99.42
C GLN A 33 137.04 39.36 -99.83
N GLU A 34 136.72 39.41 -101.12
CA GLU A 34 135.45 39.92 -101.64
C GLU A 34 134.28 39.01 -101.23
N GLU A 35 134.40 37.70 -101.45
CA GLU A 35 133.41 36.70 -101.03
C GLU A 35 133.20 36.73 -99.50
N SER A 36 134.26 36.87 -98.71
CA SER A 36 134.19 37.03 -97.24
C SER A 36 133.49 38.32 -96.83
N SER A 37 133.78 39.43 -97.50
CA SER A 37 133.16 40.72 -97.19
C SER A 37 131.67 40.72 -97.56
N ALA A 38 131.31 40.13 -98.71
CA ALA A 38 129.94 39.98 -99.15
C ALA A 38 129.15 39.03 -98.22
N MET A 39 129.73 37.89 -97.84
CA MET A 39 129.10 36.95 -96.90
C MET A 39 128.92 37.58 -95.52
N MET A 40 129.91 38.33 -95.03
CA MET A 40 129.80 39.03 -93.76
C MET A 40 128.73 40.13 -93.76
N GLN A 41 128.58 40.87 -94.85
CA GLN A 41 127.48 41.83 -95.01
C GLN A 41 126.12 41.14 -95.04
N TRP A 42 126.01 40.00 -95.75
CA TRP A 42 124.78 39.21 -95.77
C TRP A 42 124.46 38.63 -94.39
N LEU A 43 125.41 38.00 -93.69
CA LEU A 43 125.25 37.51 -92.32
C LEU A 43 124.86 38.63 -91.36
N GLN A 44 125.47 39.81 -91.46
CA GLN A 44 125.06 40.96 -90.65
C GLN A 44 123.63 41.42 -90.94
N LYS A 45 123.22 41.46 -92.21
CA LYS A 45 121.84 41.80 -92.59
C LYS A 45 120.86 40.77 -92.04
N MET A 46 121.15 39.49 -92.20
CA MET A 46 120.30 38.39 -91.73
C MET A 46 120.24 38.33 -90.20
N ASN A 47 121.37 38.49 -89.50
CA ASN A 47 121.38 38.58 -88.03
C ASN A 47 120.57 39.79 -87.55
N LYS A 48 120.64 40.95 -88.21
CA LYS A 48 119.80 42.10 -87.86
C LYS A 48 118.31 41.79 -88.04
N THR A 49 117.93 41.12 -89.13
CA THR A 49 116.54 40.71 -89.38
C THR A 49 116.07 39.68 -88.35
N ALA A 50 116.87 38.63 -88.10
CA ALA A 50 116.58 37.60 -87.11
C ALA A 50 116.49 38.18 -85.70
N ALA A 51 117.42 39.05 -85.29
CA ALA A 51 117.39 39.71 -83.99
C ALA A 51 116.16 40.61 -83.83
N LYS A 52 115.82 41.40 -84.86
CA LYS A 52 114.60 42.22 -84.86
C LYS A 52 113.34 41.38 -84.69
N TRP A 53 113.29 40.23 -85.35
CA TRP A 53 112.17 39.30 -85.25
C TRP A 53 112.13 38.52 -83.95
N HIS A 54 113.30 38.15 -83.41
CA HIS A 54 113.41 37.48 -82.11
C HIS A 54 112.99 38.42 -80.96
N GLN A 55 113.14 39.73 -81.15
CA GLN A 55 112.67 40.77 -80.24
C GLN A 55 111.23 41.23 -80.53
N ALA A 56 110.63 40.81 -81.65
CA ALA A 56 109.26 41.16 -81.97
C ALA A 56 108.29 40.28 -81.17
N PRO A 57 107.21 40.83 -80.61
CA PRO A 57 106.21 40.04 -79.90
C PRO A 57 105.54 39.04 -80.86
N THR A 58 105.27 37.83 -80.36
CA THR A 58 104.52 36.83 -81.12
C THR A 58 103.08 37.31 -81.26
N PRO A 59 102.46 37.22 -82.44
CA PRO A 59 101.08 37.64 -82.59
C PRO A 59 100.14 36.74 -81.81
N THR A 60 99.09 37.34 -81.26
CA THR A 60 98.00 36.63 -80.57
C THR A 60 96.79 36.37 -81.45
N ASP A 61 96.84 36.83 -82.71
CA ASP A 61 95.84 36.58 -83.74
C ASP A 61 96.32 35.55 -84.77
N THR A 62 95.39 34.71 -85.22
CA THR A 62 95.65 33.55 -86.09
C THR A 62 96.19 33.95 -87.46
N GLU A 63 95.71 35.05 -88.05
CA GLU A 63 96.20 35.52 -89.35
C GLU A 63 97.63 36.06 -89.23
N ALA A 64 97.92 36.75 -88.13
CA ALA A 64 99.24 37.29 -87.87
C ALA A 64 100.27 36.18 -87.56
N VAL A 65 99.91 35.14 -86.78
CA VAL A 65 100.78 33.96 -86.58
C VAL A 65 101.04 33.24 -87.90
N LYS A 66 100.01 33.01 -88.73
CA LYS A 66 100.19 32.42 -90.07
C LYS A 66 101.15 33.22 -90.94
N THR A 67 101.03 34.55 -90.93
CA THR A 67 101.91 35.44 -91.67
C THR A 67 103.36 35.32 -91.21
N GLN A 68 103.59 35.25 -89.89
CA GLN A 68 104.94 35.09 -89.34
C GLN A 68 105.54 33.70 -89.60
N VAL A 69 104.74 32.64 -89.56
CA VAL A 69 105.18 31.29 -89.94
C VAL A 69 105.65 31.26 -91.40
N GLU A 70 104.93 31.91 -92.31
CA GLU A 70 105.32 31.99 -93.73
C GLU A 70 106.58 32.85 -93.93
N GLN A 71 106.73 33.94 -93.18
CA GLN A 71 107.96 34.72 -93.14
C GLN A 71 109.15 33.91 -92.61
N ASN A 72 108.96 33.05 -91.61
CA ASN A 72 110.04 32.19 -91.10
C ASN A 72 110.42 31.11 -92.12
N LYS A 73 109.45 30.49 -92.79
CA LYS A 73 109.70 29.53 -93.88
C LYS A 73 110.53 30.11 -95.01
N SER A 74 110.20 31.33 -95.44
CA SER A 74 110.98 32.01 -96.49
C SER A 74 112.40 32.37 -96.03
N PHE A 75 112.57 32.77 -94.77
CA PHE A 75 113.89 33.03 -94.17
C PHE A 75 114.74 31.76 -94.05
N GLU A 76 114.16 30.65 -93.59
CA GLU A 76 114.81 29.33 -93.54
C GLU A 76 115.22 28.85 -94.94
N ALA A 77 114.39 29.09 -95.96
CA ALA A 77 114.74 28.75 -97.34
C ALA A 77 115.97 29.53 -97.82
N GLU A 78 116.06 30.82 -97.49
CA GLU A 78 117.23 31.66 -97.81
C GLU A 78 118.49 31.21 -97.06
N LEU A 79 118.37 30.79 -95.79
CA LEU A 79 119.50 30.19 -95.05
C LEU A 79 119.96 28.90 -95.73
N LYS A 80 119.04 27.97 -96.03
CA LYS A 80 119.35 26.68 -96.68
C LYS A 80 120.10 26.87 -98.00
N GLN A 81 119.75 27.89 -98.79
CA GLN A 81 120.43 28.20 -100.05
C GLN A 81 121.88 28.67 -99.86
N ASN A 82 122.21 29.29 -98.73
CA ASN A 82 123.53 29.84 -98.45
C ASN A 82 124.43 28.92 -97.61
N VAL A 83 123.93 27.77 -97.13
CA VAL A 83 124.71 26.73 -96.41
C VAL A 83 125.98 26.36 -97.19
N ASN A 84 125.82 25.95 -98.45
CA ASN A 84 126.95 25.51 -99.27
C ASN A 84 127.95 26.64 -99.51
N LYS A 85 127.47 27.88 -99.73
CA LYS A 85 128.34 29.05 -99.94
C LYS A 85 129.14 29.41 -98.70
N VAL A 86 128.56 29.30 -97.50
CA VAL A 86 129.26 29.52 -96.23
C VAL A 86 130.32 28.43 -96.02
N GLN A 87 129.98 27.16 -96.30
CA GLN A 87 130.93 26.05 -96.17
C GLN A 87 132.09 26.17 -97.17
N GLU A 88 131.81 26.39 -98.45
CA GLU A 88 132.83 26.60 -99.49
C GLU A 88 133.76 27.78 -99.14
N LEU A 89 133.22 28.86 -98.58
CA LEU A 89 134.01 30.01 -98.15
C LEU A 89 134.88 29.69 -96.93
N LYS A 90 134.36 28.93 -95.95
CA LYS A 90 135.15 28.45 -94.81
C LYS A 90 136.28 27.53 -95.27
N ASP A 91 136.01 26.62 -96.20
CA ASP A 91 137.00 25.70 -96.77
C ASP A 91 138.09 26.49 -97.50
N LYS A 92 137.72 27.45 -98.36
CA LYS A 92 138.66 28.37 -99.04
C LYS A 92 139.52 29.17 -98.06
N LEU A 93 138.92 29.71 -96.99
CA LEU A 93 139.66 30.46 -95.96
C LEU A 93 140.59 29.56 -95.14
N THR A 94 140.21 28.30 -94.93
CA THR A 94 141.05 27.28 -94.25
C THR A 94 142.22 26.89 -95.14
N GLU A 95 141.98 26.61 -96.43
CA GLU A 95 143.02 26.35 -97.43
C GLU A 95 144.03 27.50 -97.50
N LEU A 96 143.58 28.75 -97.51
CA LEU A 96 144.46 29.93 -97.48
C LEU A 96 145.33 30.03 -96.22
N LEU A 97 144.81 29.60 -95.07
CA LEU A 97 145.54 29.55 -93.79
C LEU A 97 146.57 28.41 -93.75
N GLU A 98 146.29 27.28 -94.42
CA GLU A 98 147.21 26.14 -94.54
C GLU A 98 148.33 26.43 -95.55
N GLU A 99 148.02 27.05 -96.68
CA GLU A 99 149.00 27.41 -97.71
C GLU A 99 149.96 28.53 -97.26
N ASN A 100 149.54 29.39 -96.32
CA ASN A 100 150.30 30.57 -95.90
C ASN A 100 150.20 30.80 -94.37
N PRO A 101 150.96 30.06 -93.54
CA PRO A 101 150.86 30.14 -92.09
C PRO A 101 151.56 31.36 -91.46
N ASP A 102 152.65 31.85 -92.07
CA ASP A 102 153.52 32.90 -91.51
C ASP A 102 153.26 34.31 -92.09
N THR A 103 152.15 34.52 -92.79
CA THR A 103 151.78 35.83 -93.37
C THR A 103 151.19 36.78 -92.33
N PRO A 104 151.45 38.10 -92.44
CA PRO A 104 150.81 39.14 -91.63
C PRO A 104 149.26 39.12 -91.69
N GLU A 105 148.68 38.56 -92.76
CA GLU A 105 147.24 38.49 -93.02
C GLU A 105 146.57 37.23 -92.43
N ALA A 106 147.32 36.18 -92.06
CA ALA A 106 146.75 34.96 -91.46
C ALA A 106 145.89 35.20 -90.19
N PRO A 107 146.27 36.09 -89.25
CA PRO A 107 145.41 36.44 -88.11
C PRO A 107 144.06 37.05 -88.54
N LYS A 108 144.03 37.79 -89.65
CA LYS A 108 142.82 38.41 -90.18
C LYS A 108 141.88 37.36 -90.78
N TRP A 109 142.38 36.38 -91.52
CA TRP A 109 141.56 35.29 -92.07
C TRP A 109 141.04 34.36 -90.98
N LYS A 110 141.87 34.02 -89.98
CA LYS A 110 141.40 33.29 -88.78
C LYS A 110 140.24 34.02 -88.12
N ARG A 111 140.37 35.33 -87.89
CA ARG A 111 139.29 36.15 -87.32
C ARG A 111 138.03 36.12 -88.18
N MET A 112 138.15 36.30 -89.50
CA MET A 112 137.02 36.25 -90.42
C MET A 112 136.32 34.89 -90.41
N LEU A 113 137.06 33.78 -90.42
CA LEU A 113 136.50 32.44 -90.37
C LEU A 113 135.75 32.20 -89.06
N THR A 114 136.33 32.57 -87.92
CA THR A 114 135.66 32.47 -86.62
C THR A 114 134.42 33.36 -86.54
N GLU A 115 134.48 34.59 -87.08
CA GLU A 115 133.32 35.50 -87.10
C GLU A 115 132.20 35.00 -88.03
N ILE A 116 132.53 34.45 -89.20
CA ILE A 116 131.56 33.85 -90.13
C ILE A 116 130.91 32.62 -89.48
N ASP A 117 131.70 31.74 -88.87
CA ASP A 117 131.19 30.53 -88.21
C ASP A 117 130.30 30.86 -87.00
N SER A 118 130.77 31.77 -86.13
CA SER A 118 130.01 32.19 -84.96
C SER A 118 128.69 32.86 -85.34
N LYS A 119 128.69 33.79 -86.31
CA LYS A 119 127.45 34.46 -86.77
C LYS A 119 126.50 33.51 -87.48
N TRP A 120 127.02 32.54 -88.23
CA TRP A 120 126.22 31.52 -88.88
C TRP A 120 125.56 30.56 -87.89
N GLN A 121 126.29 30.11 -86.86
CA GLN A 121 125.74 29.29 -85.78
C GLN A 121 124.68 30.06 -84.98
N GLU A 122 124.97 31.32 -84.61
CA GLU A 122 124.02 32.20 -83.92
C GLU A 122 122.73 32.38 -84.73
N LEU A 123 122.84 32.65 -86.03
CA LEU A 123 121.70 32.82 -86.94
C LEU A 123 120.84 31.56 -87.04
N ASN A 124 121.47 30.38 -87.17
CA ASN A 124 120.78 29.11 -87.23
C ASN A 124 120.05 28.81 -85.91
N GLN A 125 120.71 29.04 -84.77
CA GLN A 125 120.08 28.84 -83.46
C GLN A 125 118.88 29.77 -83.29
N LEU A 126 119.03 31.06 -83.60
CA LEU A 126 117.93 32.03 -83.54
C LEU A 126 116.75 31.66 -84.45
N THR A 127 117.02 31.02 -85.59
CA THR A 127 115.98 30.60 -86.54
C THR A 127 115.24 29.37 -86.06
N VAL A 128 115.94 28.36 -85.54
CA VAL A 128 115.34 27.15 -84.95
C VAL A 128 114.53 27.51 -83.71
N ASP A 129 115.08 28.34 -82.82
CA ASP A 129 114.40 28.82 -81.62
C ASP A 129 113.11 29.57 -81.99
N ARG A 130 113.15 30.37 -83.06
CA ARG A 130 111.97 31.09 -83.55
C ARG A 130 110.95 30.15 -84.18
N GLN A 131 111.38 29.14 -84.94
CA GLN A 131 110.48 28.15 -85.52
C GLN A 131 109.73 27.39 -84.43
N GLN A 132 110.45 26.86 -83.43
CA GLN A 132 109.85 26.14 -82.31
C GLN A 132 108.84 27.03 -81.56
N LYS A 133 109.21 28.28 -81.24
CA LYS A 133 108.31 29.25 -80.60
C LYS A 133 107.05 29.52 -81.43
N LEU A 134 107.17 29.65 -82.75
CA LEU A 134 106.03 29.89 -83.64
C LEU A 134 105.13 28.66 -83.77
N GLU A 135 105.68 27.45 -83.84
CA GLU A 135 104.93 26.20 -83.89
C GLU A 135 104.18 25.94 -82.58
N GLU A 136 104.86 26.05 -81.44
CA GLU A 136 104.24 25.97 -80.11
C GLU A 136 103.16 27.06 -79.95
N SER A 137 103.43 28.27 -80.46
CA SER A 137 102.44 29.35 -80.42
C SER A 137 101.20 29.06 -81.24
N SER A 138 101.39 28.62 -82.48
CA SER A 138 100.32 28.28 -83.42
C SER A 138 99.47 27.12 -82.91
N ASN A 139 100.10 26.09 -82.36
CA ASN A 139 99.40 24.93 -81.80
C ASN A 139 98.56 25.32 -80.59
N ASN A 140 99.14 26.04 -79.63
CA ASN A 140 98.42 26.52 -78.45
C ASN A 140 97.26 27.45 -78.84
N LEU A 141 97.46 28.38 -79.79
CA LEU A 141 96.41 29.31 -80.23
C LEU A 141 95.27 28.58 -80.95
N THR A 142 95.59 27.65 -81.85
CA THR A 142 94.60 26.86 -82.58
C THR A 142 93.79 25.96 -81.65
N GLN A 143 94.48 25.30 -80.70
CA GLN A 143 93.85 24.48 -79.68
C GLN A 143 92.95 25.32 -78.78
N PHE A 144 93.44 26.49 -78.32
CA PHE A 144 92.67 27.40 -77.48
C PHE A 144 91.40 27.89 -78.18
N GLN A 145 91.50 28.44 -79.40
CA GLN A 145 90.33 28.95 -80.14
C GLN A 145 89.30 27.87 -80.45
N THR A 146 89.76 26.67 -80.82
CA THR A 146 88.85 25.55 -81.13
C THR A 146 88.10 25.09 -79.88
N LEU A 147 88.81 24.90 -78.76
CA LEU A 147 88.22 24.45 -77.51
C LEU A 147 87.34 25.55 -76.86
N GLU A 148 87.73 26.82 -76.96
CA GLU A 148 86.97 27.96 -76.45
C GLU A 148 85.60 28.04 -77.13
N ALA A 149 85.57 28.01 -78.47
CA ALA A 149 84.32 28.10 -79.23
C ALA A 149 83.39 26.92 -78.91
N GLN A 150 83.94 25.70 -78.84
CA GLN A 150 83.18 24.49 -78.50
C GLN A 150 82.62 24.54 -77.08
N LEU A 151 83.45 24.87 -76.09
CA LEU A 151 83.03 24.92 -74.69
C LEU A 151 82.07 26.08 -74.43
N LYS A 152 82.27 27.23 -75.06
CA LYS A 152 81.36 28.38 -74.93
C LYS A 152 79.96 28.05 -75.43
N GLN A 153 79.83 27.45 -76.60
CA GLN A 153 78.54 27.03 -77.16
C GLN A 153 77.88 25.98 -76.25
N TRP A 154 78.62 24.96 -75.84
CA TRP A 154 78.13 23.91 -74.95
C TRP A 154 77.67 24.47 -73.59
N LEU A 155 78.41 25.42 -73.00
CA LEU A 155 78.03 26.07 -71.75
C LEU A 155 76.77 26.91 -71.87
N VAL A 156 76.50 27.53 -73.03
CA VAL A 156 75.22 28.22 -73.30
C VAL A 156 74.06 27.21 -73.34
N GLU A 157 74.26 26.06 -73.98
CA GLU A 157 73.25 24.99 -74.01
C GLU A 157 72.97 24.42 -72.61
N LYS A 158 74.02 24.21 -71.80
CA LYS A 158 73.86 23.73 -70.42
C LYS A 158 73.23 24.76 -69.50
N GLU A 159 73.54 26.04 -69.67
CA GLU A 159 72.84 27.12 -68.96
C GLU A 159 71.33 27.10 -69.26
N LEU A 160 70.94 26.88 -70.52
CA LEU A 160 69.53 26.72 -70.87
C LEU A 160 68.92 25.48 -70.19
N MET A 161 69.61 24.34 -70.18
CA MET A 161 69.15 23.13 -69.48
C MET A 161 68.97 23.37 -67.97
N VAL A 162 69.90 24.08 -67.32
CA VAL A 162 69.81 24.44 -65.90
C VAL A 162 68.60 25.35 -65.64
N SER A 163 68.33 26.30 -66.54
CA SER A 163 67.20 27.24 -66.40
C SER A 163 65.82 26.57 -66.41
N VAL A 164 65.71 25.36 -66.99
CA VAL A 164 64.44 24.62 -67.13
C VAL A 164 64.27 23.47 -66.14
N LEU A 165 65.15 23.33 -65.13
CA LEU A 165 65.08 22.26 -64.12
C LEU A 165 63.87 22.32 -63.17
N GLY A 166 63.03 23.35 -63.30
CA GLY A 166 61.77 23.49 -62.56
C GLY A 166 61.94 23.76 -61.05
N PRO A 167 60.83 24.05 -60.36
CA PRO A 167 60.81 24.30 -58.92
C PRO A 167 61.17 23.05 -58.12
N LEU A 168 61.71 23.21 -56.91
CA LEU A 168 62.04 22.08 -56.03
C LEU A 168 60.74 21.41 -55.54
N SER A 169 60.54 20.13 -55.83
CA SER A 169 59.32 19.44 -55.43
C SER A 169 59.23 19.21 -53.92
N ILE A 170 58.02 19.00 -53.42
CA ILE A 170 57.77 18.53 -52.04
C ILE A 170 57.51 17.04 -51.96
N ASP A 171 57.40 16.34 -53.10
CA ASP A 171 57.19 14.88 -53.15
C ASP A 171 58.53 14.14 -53.22
N PRO A 172 58.78 13.13 -52.34
CA PRO A 172 60.05 12.41 -52.32
C PRO A 172 60.40 11.71 -53.64
N ASN A 173 59.43 11.18 -54.38
CA ASN A 173 59.69 10.48 -55.65
C ASN A 173 60.07 11.48 -56.75
N MET A 174 59.37 12.61 -56.80
CA MET A 174 59.69 13.69 -57.73
C MET A 174 61.06 14.31 -57.42
N LEU A 175 61.38 14.51 -56.14
CA LEU A 175 62.70 14.97 -55.70
C LEU A 175 63.83 14.01 -56.10
N ASN A 176 63.62 12.69 -55.97
CA ASN A 176 64.57 11.70 -56.46
C ASN A 176 64.80 11.79 -57.98
N THR A 177 63.72 12.06 -58.74
CA THR A 177 63.81 12.28 -60.18
C THR A 177 64.60 13.55 -60.50
N GLN A 178 64.35 14.65 -59.79
CA GLN A 178 65.10 15.90 -59.93
C GLN A 178 66.58 15.73 -59.57
N ARG A 179 66.89 14.93 -58.55
CA ARG A 179 68.27 14.59 -58.18
C ARG A 179 69.00 13.88 -59.32
N GLN A 180 68.36 12.88 -59.93
CA GLN A 180 68.93 12.15 -61.07
C GLN A 180 69.18 13.09 -62.26
N GLN A 181 68.26 14.02 -62.54
CA GLN A 181 68.45 15.02 -63.61
C GLN A 181 69.68 15.90 -63.36
N VAL A 182 69.85 16.42 -62.14
CA VAL A 182 71.02 17.23 -61.76
C VAL A 182 72.31 16.41 -61.79
N GLN A 183 72.26 15.16 -61.33
CA GLN A 183 73.42 14.26 -61.34
C GLN A 183 73.89 13.93 -62.77
N ILE A 184 72.95 13.73 -63.71
CA ILE A 184 73.27 13.55 -65.13
C ILE A 184 73.99 14.79 -65.67
N LEU A 185 73.49 15.99 -65.37
CA LEU A 185 74.14 17.24 -65.81
C LEU A 185 75.56 17.36 -65.22
N LEU A 186 75.75 17.13 -63.92
CA LEU A 186 77.07 17.14 -63.28
C LEU A 186 78.02 16.12 -63.93
N GLN A 187 77.54 14.92 -64.25
CA GLN A 187 78.35 13.90 -64.93
C GLN A 187 78.76 14.33 -66.35
N GLU A 188 77.92 15.08 -67.06
CA GLU A 188 78.29 15.67 -68.36
C GLU A 188 79.42 16.70 -68.21
N PHE A 189 79.40 17.52 -67.14
CA PHE A 189 80.51 18.42 -66.80
C PHE A 189 81.79 17.63 -66.45
N ASP A 190 81.70 16.57 -65.65
CA ASP A 190 82.85 15.71 -65.35
C ASP A 190 83.46 15.09 -66.63
N THR A 191 82.60 14.67 -67.56
CA THR A 191 83.04 14.11 -68.85
C THR A 191 83.72 15.16 -69.72
N ARG A 192 83.33 16.44 -69.62
CA ARG A 192 83.93 17.57 -70.37
C ARG A 192 85.09 18.26 -69.68
N LYS A 193 85.34 17.95 -68.41
CA LYS A 193 86.43 18.51 -67.61
C LYS A 193 87.82 18.39 -68.27
N PRO A 194 88.21 17.26 -68.91
CA PRO A 194 89.52 17.17 -69.57
C PRO A 194 89.69 18.19 -70.71
N GLN A 195 88.62 18.52 -71.45
CA GLN A 195 88.66 19.51 -72.53
C GLN A 195 88.78 20.93 -71.97
N TYR A 196 88.11 21.21 -70.84
CA TYR A 196 88.25 22.46 -70.12
C TYR A 196 89.66 22.65 -69.53
N GLU A 197 90.24 21.59 -68.97
CA GLU A 197 91.63 21.60 -68.50
C GLU A 197 92.62 21.80 -69.65
N GLN A 198 92.38 21.19 -70.82
CA GLN A 198 93.17 21.42 -72.03
C GLN A 198 93.05 22.87 -72.54
N LEU A 199 91.84 23.45 -72.55
CA LEU A 199 91.63 24.86 -72.88
C LEU A 199 92.44 25.75 -71.93
N THR A 200 92.38 25.46 -70.63
CA THR A 200 93.10 26.19 -69.60
C THR A 200 94.61 26.07 -69.79
N ALA A 201 95.12 24.87 -70.04
CA ALA A 201 96.54 24.63 -70.31
C ALA A 201 97.03 25.36 -71.57
N ALA A 202 96.28 25.27 -72.67
CA ALA A 202 96.57 25.99 -73.90
C ALA A 202 96.54 27.51 -73.69
N GLY A 203 95.55 28.02 -72.94
CA GLY A 203 95.47 29.42 -72.52
C GLY A 203 96.67 29.85 -71.70
N GLN A 204 97.05 29.09 -70.67
CA GLN A 204 98.22 29.39 -69.83
C GLN A 204 99.54 29.32 -70.62
N GLY A 205 99.66 28.40 -71.58
CA GLY A 205 100.79 28.33 -72.51
C GLY A 205 100.88 29.53 -73.46
N ILE A 206 99.77 30.22 -73.71
CA ILE A 206 99.76 31.53 -74.41
C ILE A 206 100.13 32.67 -73.46
N LEU A 207 99.64 32.64 -72.21
CA LEU A 207 99.82 33.72 -71.23
C LEU A 207 101.22 33.76 -70.57
N SER A 208 101.89 32.61 -70.43
CA SER A 208 103.12 32.47 -69.63
C SER A 208 104.42 32.63 -70.45
N ARG A 209 104.36 33.29 -71.61
CA ARG A 209 105.48 33.35 -72.55
C ARG A 209 106.54 34.39 -72.14
N PRO A 210 107.84 34.04 -72.09
CA PRO A 210 108.89 34.98 -71.70
C PRO A 210 109.10 36.10 -72.75
N GLY A 211 109.09 37.36 -72.32
CA GLY A 211 109.49 38.51 -73.14
C GLY A 211 108.36 39.28 -73.84
N GLU A 212 107.09 38.92 -73.63
CA GLU A 212 105.93 39.59 -74.25
C GLU A 212 105.24 40.58 -73.29
N HIS A 213 104.69 41.68 -73.84
CA HIS A 213 104.00 42.69 -73.04
C HIS A 213 102.58 42.24 -72.67
N PRO A 214 102.13 42.39 -71.41
CA PRO A 214 100.83 41.90 -70.93
C PRO A 214 99.60 42.33 -71.74
N SER A 215 99.66 43.47 -72.42
CA SER A 215 98.56 44.01 -73.24
C SER A 215 98.21 43.14 -74.45
N PHE A 216 99.11 42.29 -74.93
CA PHE A 216 98.88 41.45 -76.11
C PHE A 216 97.99 40.24 -75.83
N HIS A 217 97.78 39.91 -74.55
CA HIS A 217 97.05 38.72 -74.11
C HIS A 217 95.60 38.97 -73.68
N GLY A 218 95.09 40.20 -73.86
CA GLY A 218 93.79 40.63 -73.33
C GLY A 218 92.62 39.73 -73.76
N ILE A 219 92.55 39.40 -75.05
CA ILE A 219 91.44 38.61 -75.62
C ILE A 219 91.43 37.17 -75.08
N VAL A 220 92.59 36.50 -75.08
CA VAL A 220 92.72 35.12 -74.55
C VAL A 220 92.39 35.08 -73.07
N LYS A 221 92.85 36.08 -72.30
CA LYS A 221 92.54 36.20 -70.87
C LYS A 221 91.05 36.41 -70.63
N GLU A 222 90.40 37.29 -71.39
CA GLU A 222 88.96 37.55 -71.28
C GLU A 222 88.12 36.32 -71.65
N GLN A 223 88.46 35.66 -72.76
CA GLN A 223 87.77 34.45 -73.22
C GLN A 223 87.93 33.29 -72.23
N LEU A 224 89.15 33.04 -71.74
CA LEU A 224 89.40 32.01 -70.73
C LEU A 224 88.64 32.33 -69.44
N ALA A 225 88.64 33.59 -69.00
CA ALA A 225 87.90 34.03 -67.81
C ALA A 225 86.39 33.86 -67.99
N ALA A 226 85.83 34.18 -69.16
CA ALA A 226 84.40 34.02 -69.44
C ALA A 226 83.98 32.55 -69.41
N VAL A 227 84.75 31.65 -70.03
CA VAL A 227 84.49 30.20 -69.98
C VAL A 227 84.63 29.67 -68.56
N THR A 228 85.69 30.05 -67.84
CA THR A 228 85.95 29.65 -66.44
C THR A 228 84.82 30.10 -65.53
N GLN A 229 84.44 31.37 -65.58
CA GLN A 229 83.36 31.93 -64.76
C GLN A 229 82.04 31.20 -65.02
N LYS A 230 81.72 30.93 -66.29
CA LYS A 230 80.48 30.25 -66.64
C LYS A 230 80.50 28.77 -66.24
N TRP A 231 81.63 28.09 -66.40
CA TRP A 231 81.84 26.72 -65.92
C TRP A 231 81.65 26.62 -64.40
N ASP A 232 82.35 27.46 -63.64
CA ASP A 232 82.30 27.47 -62.17
C ASP A 232 80.91 27.87 -61.67
N SER A 233 80.26 28.85 -62.32
CA SER A 233 78.90 29.26 -61.97
C SER A 233 77.88 28.14 -62.17
N LEU A 234 77.92 27.43 -63.32
CA LEU A 234 76.96 26.35 -63.60
C LEU A 234 77.22 25.11 -62.74
N THR A 235 78.48 24.72 -62.56
CA THR A 235 78.84 23.59 -61.69
C THR A 235 78.53 23.89 -60.23
N GLY A 236 78.78 25.11 -59.76
CA GLY A 236 78.37 25.58 -58.43
C GLY A 236 76.87 25.55 -58.23
N GLN A 237 76.09 26.13 -59.17
CA GLN A 237 74.62 26.10 -59.13
C GLN A 237 74.06 24.67 -59.11
N LEU A 238 74.63 23.77 -59.92
CA LEU A 238 74.21 22.36 -59.95
C LEU A 238 74.57 21.62 -58.66
N SER A 239 75.74 21.90 -58.08
CA SER A 239 76.16 21.33 -56.78
C SER A 239 75.26 21.81 -55.65
N ASP A 240 75.04 23.11 -55.53
CA ASP A 240 74.15 23.71 -54.51
C ASP A 240 72.72 23.15 -54.66
N ARG A 241 72.23 23.03 -55.90
CA ARG A 241 70.92 22.44 -56.17
C ARG A 241 70.88 20.95 -55.77
N CYS A 242 71.95 20.19 -55.99
CA CYS A 242 72.05 18.79 -55.56
C CYS A 242 71.93 18.68 -54.04
N ASP A 243 72.69 19.50 -53.29
CA ASP A 243 72.66 19.55 -51.83
C ASP A 243 71.28 19.94 -51.28
N TRP A 244 70.60 20.88 -51.95
CA TRP A 244 69.22 21.26 -51.58
C TRP A 244 68.23 20.13 -51.84
N ILE A 245 68.34 19.44 -52.98
CA ILE A 245 67.49 18.29 -53.29
C ILE A 245 67.70 17.18 -52.27
N ASP A 246 68.94 16.86 -51.90
CA ASP A 246 69.25 15.81 -50.90
C ASP A 246 68.66 16.14 -49.52
N GLN A 247 68.78 17.39 -49.07
CA GLN A 247 68.13 17.85 -47.83
C GLN A 247 66.60 17.76 -47.90
N ALA A 248 66.02 18.16 -49.04
CA ALA A 248 64.58 18.08 -49.26
C ALA A 248 64.07 16.64 -49.28
N ILE A 249 64.83 15.69 -49.86
CA ILE A 249 64.47 14.26 -49.89
C ILE A 249 64.35 13.72 -48.46
N VAL A 250 65.35 13.99 -47.61
CA VAL A 250 65.37 13.52 -46.22
C VAL A 250 64.18 14.08 -45.46
N LYS A 251 64.02 15.41 -45.48
CA LYS A 251 62.94 16.08 -44.73
C LYS A 251 61.55 15.71 -45.26
N SER A 252 61.37 15.61 -46.58
CA SER A 252 60.08 15.27 -47.19
C SER A 252 59.68 13.82 -46.88
N THR A 253 60.64 12.90 -46.92
CA THR A 253 60.40 11.50 -46.54
C THR A 253 60.00 11.38 -45.07
N GLN A 254 60.70 12.09 -44.17
CA GLN A 254 60.37 12.13 -42.75
C GLN A 254 58.99 12.75 -42.52
N TYR A 255 58.68 13.86 -43.19
CA TYR A 255 57.39 14.54 -43.07
C TYR A 255 56.22 13.66 -43.56
N GLN A 256 56.30 13.11 -44.77
CA GLN A 256 55.25 12.26 -45.34
C GLN A 256 55.02 10.98 -44.52
N SER A 257 56.09 10.33 -44.06
CA SER A 257 55.98 9.14 -43.21
C SER A 257 55.38 9.46 -41.84
N LEU A 258 55.76 10.60 -41.25
CA LEU A 258 55.21 11.07 -39.98
C LEU A 258 53.73 11.43 -40.09
N LEU A 259 53.33 12.17 -41.13
CA LEU A 259 51.92 12.50 -41.36
C LEU A 259 51.06 11.25 -41.55
N ARG A 260 51.53 10.26 -42.31
CA ARG A 260 50.82 8.98 -42.49
C ARG A 260 50.66 8.25 -41.16
N ARG A 261 51.75 8.10 -40.39
CA ARG A 261 51.73 7.46 -39.07
C ARG A 261 50.77 8.16 -38.10
N LEU A 262 50.78 9.50 -38.08
CA LEU A 262 49.86 10.30 -37.28
C LEU A 262 48.42 10.06 -37.73
N SER A 263 48.13 10.11 -39.04
CA SER A 263 46.80 9.83 -39.58
C SER A 263 46.27 8.45 -39.14
N ASP A 264 47.07 7.40 -39.30
CA ASP A 264 46.70 6.03 -38.93
C ASP A 264 46.45 5.92 -37.42
N LYS A 265 47.36 6.47 -36.61
CA LYS A 265 47.27 6.44 -35.15
C LYS A 265 46.06 7.21 -34.62
N LEU A 266 45.77 8.39 -35.19
CA LEU A 266 44.61 9.19 -34.82
C LEU A 266 43.30 8.49 -35.22
N SER A 267 43.27 7.84 -36.38
CA SER A 267 42.11 7.04 -36.80
C SER A 267 41.86 5.84 -35.88
N ASP A 268 42.91 5.11 -35.50
CA ASP A 268 42.82 4.01 -34.54
C ASP A 268 42.28 4.46 -33.18
N LEU A 269 42.77 5.59 -32.68
CA LEU A 269 42.31 6.17 -31.42
C LEU A 269 40.87 6.67 -31.51
N ASP A 270 40.47 7.29 -32.62
CA ASP A 270 39.09 7.73 -32.83
C ASP A 270 38.10 6.56 -32.92
N ASN A 271 38.48 5.47 -33.61
CA ASN A 271 37.70 4.24 -33.67
C ASN A 271 37.52 3.61 -32.29
N LYS A 272 38.61 3.51 -31.52
CA LYS A 272 38.56 3.02 -30.13
C LYS A 272 37.65 3.87 -29.25
N LEU A 273 37.78 5.19 -29.32
CA LEU A 273 36.96 6.12 -28.53
C LEU A 273 35.47 6.03 -28.93
N SER A 274 35.17 5.90 -30.22
CA SER A 274 33.80 5.75 -30.72
C SER A 274 33.16 4.41 -30.34
N SER A 275 33.97 3.35 -30.19
CA SER A 275 33.48 2.03 -29.76
C SER A 275 33.19 1.93 -28.26
N SER A 276 33.66 2.89 -27.45
CA SER A 276 33.58 2.88 -25.97
C SER A 276 32.19 3.25 -25.39
N VAL A 277 31.10 3.15 -26.18
CA VAL A 277 29.78 3.78 -25.88
C VAL A 277 28.88 2.98 -24.93
N ALA A 278 29.23 1.75 -24.53
CA ALA A 278 28.36 0.95 -23.67
C ALA A 278 28.38 1.44 -22.21
N LEU A 279 27.59 2.46 -21.88
CA LEU A 279 27.47 3.00 -20.52
C LEU A 279 26.94 1.92 -19.56
N SER A 280 27.75 1.57 -18.56
CA SER A 280 27.32 0.68 -17.48
C SER A 280 26.60 1.44 -16.36
N THR A 281 25.54 0.89 -15.79
CA THR A 281 24.82 1.35 -14.59
C THR A 281 25.49 0.90 -13.30
N HIS A 282 26.44 -0.04 -13.37
CA HIS A 282 27.20 -0.49 -12.21
C HIS A 282 28.40 0.43 -11.94
N PRO A 283 28.52 0.97 -10.72
CA PRO A 283 29.62 1.86 -10.33
C PRO A 283 31.02 1.33 -10.69
N ASP A 284 31.27 0.03 -10.46
CA ASP A 284 32.59 -0.59 -10.69
C ASP A 284 32.93 -0.74 -12.17
N ALA A 285 31.97 -1.19 -12.99
CA ALA A 285 32.16 -1.31 -14.44
C ALA A 285 32.32 0.08 -15.09
N MET A 286 31.62 1.07 -14.58
CA MET A 286 31.72 2.46 -15.04
C MET A 286 33.05 3.11 -14.64
N ASN A 287 33.58 2.79 -13.45
CA ASN A 287 34.93 3.18 -13.03
C ASN A 287 36.02 2.58 -13.95
N GLN A 288 35.90 1.30 -14.32
CA GLN A 288 36.83 0.66 -15.26
C GLN A 288 36.78 1.32 -16.66
N GLN A 289 35.60 1.69 -17.13
CA GLN A 289 35.44 2.45 -18.38
C GLN A 289 36.04 3.84 -18.30
N LEU A 290 35.88 4.53 -17.16
CA LEU A 290 36.49 5.82 -16.92
C LEU A 290 38.01 5.73 -16.90
N GLU A 291 38.62 4.75 -16.23
CA GLU A 291 40.07 4.52 -16.27
C GLU A 291 40.56 4.25 -17.69
N THR A 292 39.82 3.44 -18.45
CA THR A 292 40.13 3.15 -19.85
C THR A 292 40.07 4.42 -20.71
N ALA A 293 39.05 5.25 -20.55
CA ALA A 293 38.90 6.52 -21.25
C ALA A 293 39.99 7.55 -20.85
N GLN A 294 40.38 7.59 -19.57
CA GLN A 294 41.49 8.42 -19.09
C GLN A 294 42.82 7.99 -19.70
N LYS A 295 43.07 6.67 -19.79
CA LYS A 295 44.24 6.13 -20.49
C LYS A 295 44.25 6.51 -21.97
N MET A 296 43.10 6.41 -22.66
CA MET A 296 42.98 6.86 -24.06
C MET A 296 43.26 8.36 -24.21
N LYS A 297 42.73 9.20 -23.31
CA LYS A 297 43.05 10.64 -23.29
C LYS A 297 44.55 10.90 -23.15
N GLN A 298 45.23 10.15 -22.28
CA GLN A 298 46.70 10.25 -22.13
C GLN A 298 47.43 9.82 -23.41
N GLU A 299 46.99 8.75 -24.08
CA GLU A 299 47.56 8.31 -25.37
C GLU A 299 47.40 9.39 -26.45
N VAL A 300 46.24 10.06 -26.53
CA VAL A 300 46.04 11.21 -27.43
C VAL A 300 46.99 12.34 -27.07
N GLU A 301 47.12 12.70 -25.79
CA GLU A 301 48.00 13.81 -25.38
C GLU A 301 49.47 13.54 -25.69
N GLN A 302 49.91 12.29 -25.63
CA GLN A 302 51.28 11.90 -25.98
C GLN A 302 51.63 12.19 -27.46
N GLU A 303 50.65 12.14 -28.37
CA GLU A 303 50.86 12.47 -29.79
C GLU A 303 51.14 13.97 -30.02
N THR A 304 50.92 14.85 -29.03
CA THR A 304 51.31 16.27 -29.09
C THR A 304 52.79 16.45 -29.44
N LYS A 305 53.66 15.57 -28.92
CA LYS A 305 55.11 15.61 -29.23
C LYS A 305 55.36 15.33 -30.71
N GLN A 306 54.61 14.41 -31.29
CA GLN A 306 54.74 14.02 -32.70
C GLN A 306 54.15 15.09 -33.63
N ILE A 307 53.08 15.76 -33.21
CA ILE A 307 52.53 16.94 -33.88
C ILE A 307 53.56 18.08 -33.92
N GLN A 308 54.28 18.33 -32.83
CA GLN A 308 55.35 19.34 -32.79
C GLN A 308 56.50 19.01 -33.75
N VAL A 309 56.89 17.73 -33.84
CA VAL A 309 57.89 17.29 -34.84
C VAL A 309 57.38 17.49 -36.27
N ALA A 310 56.10 17.20 -36.53
CA ALA A 310 55.50 17.43 -37.85
C ALA A 310 55.44 18.93 -38.22
N GLN A 311 55.16 19.81 -37.25
CA GLN A 311 55.22 21.26 -37.42
C GLN A 311 56.63 21.73 -37.77
N ALA A 312 57.64 21.30 -37.01
CA ALA A 312 59.04 21.65 -37.28
C ALA A 312 59.51 21.17 -38.66
N LEU A 313 59.16 19.93 -39.05
CA LEU A 313 59.47 19.41 -40.39
C LEU A 313 58.77 20.18 -41.51
N CYS A 314 57.53 20.63 -41.29
CA CYS A 314 56.80 21.44 -42.25
C CYS A 314 57.46 22.82 -42.44
N GLU A 315 57.89 23.47 -41.34
CA GLU A 315 58.64 24.73 -41.38
C GLU A 315 59.98 24.56 -42.11
N ASP A 316 60.72 23.51 -41.75
CA ASP A 316 62.01 23.16 -42.35
C ASP A 316 61.93 22.86 -43.85
N LEU A 317 60.86 22.20 -44.31
CA LEU A 317 60.61 21.97 -45.73
C LEU A 317 60.16 23.24 -46.45
N SER A 318 59.33 24.04 -45.79
CA SER A 318 58.87 25.32 -46.33
C SER A 318 60.04 26.30 -46.52
N ALA A 319 61.09 26.22 -45.71
CA ALA A 319 62.31 27.00 -45.88
C ALA A 319 63.17 26.58 -47.09
N LEU A 320 63.09 25.31 -47.52
CA LEU A 320 63.83 24.79 -48.67
C LEU A 320 63.16 25.08 -50.01
N VAL A 321 61.84 25.30 -50.01
CA VAL A 321 61.06 25.54 -51.22
C VAL A 321 60.86 27.03 -51.43
N LYS A 322 61.03 27.51 -52.66
CA LYS A 322 60.88 28.95 -52.97
C LYS A 322 59.43 29.30 -53.28
N GLU A 323 58.69 28.37 -53.86
CA GLU A 323 57.37 28.58 -54.43
C GLU A 323 56.28 28.55 -53.35
N GLU A 324 55.52 29.64 -53.26
CA GLU A 324 54.53 29.84 -52.20
C GLU A 324 53.39 28.80 -52.23
N TYR A 325 52.97 28.36 -53.42
CA TYR A 325 51.90 27.36 -53.55
C TYR A 325 52.31 25.98 -52.98
N LEU A 326 53.59 25.64 -53.02
CA LEU A 326 54.11 24.40 -52.44
C LEU A 326 54.19 24.49 -50.91
N LYS A 327 54.57 25.66 -50.37
CA LYS A 327 54.51 25.92 -48.92
C LYS A 327 53.07 25.86 -48.40
N ALA A 328 52.14 26.42 -49.16
CA ALA A 328 50.71 26.33 -48.85
C ALA A 328 50.22 24.89 -48.85
N GLU A 329 50.67 24.04 -49.79
CA GLU A 329 50.31 22.61 -49.81
C GLU A 329 50.90 21.84 -48.62
N LEU A 330 52.17 22.08 -48.26
CA LEU A 330 52.77 21.50 -47.04
C LEU A 330 51.94 21.86 -45.80
N SER A 331 51.59 23.14 -45.67
CA SER A 331 50.79 23.66 -44.55
C SER A 331 49.38 23.06 -44.55
N ARG A 332 48.76 22.89 -45.72
CA ARG A 332 47.44 22.27 -45.88
C ARG A 332 47.45 20.81 -45.43
N GLN A 333 48.49 20.05 -45.76
CA GLN A 333 48.63 18.65 -45.32
C GLN A 333 48.76 18.54 -43.80
N LEU A 334 49.53 19.43 -43.17
CA LEU A 334 49.63 19.49 -41.71
C LEU A 334 48.31 19.90 -41.05
N GLU A 335 47.61 20.89 -41.61
CA GLU A 335 46.36 21.41 -41.06
C GLU A 335 45.27 20.33 -40.99
N ILE A 336 45.22 19.41 -41.97
CA ILE A 336 44.31 18.25 -41.93
C ILE A 336 44.57 17.41 -40.67
N ILE A 337 45.82 17.06 -40.39
CA ILE A 337 46.19 16.26 -39.22
C ILE A 337 45.97 17.05 -37.92
N LEU A 338 46.31 18.34 -37.90
CA LEU A 338 46.07 19.22 -36.74
C LEU A 338 44.59 19.30 -36.38
N LYS A 339 43.70 19.41 -37.38
CA LYS A 339 42.26 19.42 -37.17
C LYS A 339 41.78 18.09 -36.59
N SER A 340 42.14 16.97 -37.22
CA SER A 340 41.78 15.63 -36.70
C SER A 340 42.29 15.39 -35.28
N PHE A 341 43.49 15.85 -34.96
CA PHE A 341 44.06 15.77 -33.61
C PHE A 341 43.27 16.62 -32.59
N LYS A 342 42.95 17.87 -32.92
CA LYS A 342 42.17 18.77 -32.05
C LYS A 342 40.77 18.19 -31.80
N ASP A 343 40.10 17.72 -32.85
CA ASP A 343 38.76 17.14 -32.77
C ASP A 343 38.78 15.88 -31.88
N LEU A 344 39.77 15.00 -32.07
CA LEU A 344 39.95 13.80 -31.25
C LEU A 344 40.27 14.13 -29.78
N LYS A 345 41.14 15.11 -29.53
CA LYS A 345 41.47 15.58 -28.18
C LYS A 345 40.24 16.10 -27.45
N GLN A 346 39.44 16.94 -28.11
CA GLN A 346 38.18 17.44 -27.55
C GLN A 346 37.17 16.31 -27.32
N LYS A 347 37.06 15.36 -28.26
CA LYS A 347 36.18 14.20 -28.12
C LYS A 347 36.59 13.32 -26.92
N ALA A 348 37.88 13.10 -26.71
CA ALA A 348 38.40 12.35 -25.58
C ALA A 348 38.15 13.07 -24.24
N GLU A 349 38.33 14.40 -24.19
CA GLU A 349 38.01 15.25 -23.04
C GLU A 349 36.53 15.13 -22.67
N ASN A 350 35.64 15.29 -23.65
CA ASN A 350 34.20 15.20 -23.47
C ASN A 350 33.76 13.80 -23.01
N HIS A 351 34.35 12.74 -23.57
CA HIS A 351 34.05 11.35 -23.20
C HIS A 351 34.40 11.08 -21.72
N VAL A 352 35.57 11.53 -21.26
CA VAL A 352 35.97 11.42 -19.85
C VAL A 352 35.03 12.21 -18.94
N GLN A 353 34.70 13.47 -19.28
CA GLN A 353 33.79 14.28 -18.48
C GLN A 353 32.39 13.67 -18.38
N HIS A 354 31.90 13.11 -19.49
CA HIS A 354 30.61 12.43 -19.54
C HIS A 354 30.60 11.20 -18.64
N LEU A 355 31.61 10.34 -18.75
CA LEU A 355 31.76 9.14 -17.90
C LEU A 355 31.93 9.50 -16.42
N GLN A 356 32.69 10.54 -16.08
CA GLN A 356 32.82 11.03 -14.69
C GLN A 356 31.48 11.47 -14.11
N SER A 357 30.73 12.28 -14.86
CA SER A 357 29.42 12.77 -14.42
C SER A 357 28.41 11.63 -14.26
N ALA A 358 28.42 10.68 -15.19
CA ALA A 358 27.52 9.53 -15.16
C ALA A 358 27.90 8.54 -14.03
N CYS A 359 29.20 8.37 -13.75
CA CYS A 359 29.69 7.58 -12.62
C CYS A 359 29.28 8.20 -11.28
N ALA A 360 29.40 9.52 -11.12
CA ALA A 360 28.95 10.22 -9.92
C ALA A 360 27.44 10.08 -9.70
N SER A 361 26.65 10.26 -10.75
CA SER A 361 25.19 10.09 -10.74
C SER A 361 24.78 8.64 -10.39
N SER A 362 25.45 7.63 -10.96
CA SER A 362 25.22 6.23 -10.61
C SER A 362 25.54 5.94 -9.14
N HIS A 363 26.69 6.39 -8.64
CA HIS A 363 27.05 6.24 -7.22
C HIS A 363 26.02 6.91 -6.31
N GLN A 364 25.58 8.12 -6.66
CA GLN A 364 24.60 8.86 -5.89
C GLN A 364 23.25 8.11 -5.85
N PHE A 365 22.74 7.65 -7.00
CA PHE A 365 21.51 6.87 -7.06
C PHE A 365 21.62 5.57 -6.24
N GLN A 366 22.70 4.80 -6.40
CA GLN A 366 22.86 3.54 -5.68
C GLN A 366 22.97 3.77 -4.17
N GLN A 367 23.65 4.84 -3.73
CA GLN A 367 23.73 5.19 -2.32
C GLN A 367 22.37 5.61 -1.76
N MET A 368 21.68 6.54 -2.42
CA MET A 368 20.34 7.01 -2.00
C MET A 368 19.31 5.87 -1.98
N SER A 369 19.37 4.98 -2.97
CA SER A 369 18.53 3.77 -3.06
C SER A 369 18.76 2.83 -1.87
N ARG A 370 20.03 2.53 -1.53
CA ARG A 370 20.37 1.71 -0.36
C ARG A 370 19.93 2.36 0.95
N ASP A 371 20.19 3.65 1.13
CA ASP A 371 19.82 4.38 2.35
C ASP A 371 18.31 4.44 2.51
N PHE A 372 17.57 4.69 1.42
CA PHE A 372 16.12 4.67 1.42
C PHE A 372 15.56 3.28 1.73
N GLN A 373 16.10 2.22 1.11
CA GLN A 373 15.66 0.85 1.36
C GLN A 373 15.92 0.44 2.81
N ALA A 374 17.10 0.74 3.37
CA ALA A 374 17.43 0.44 4.76
C ALA A 374 16.51 1.19 5.75
N TRP A 375 16.19 2.45 5.46
CA TRP A 375 15.20 3.21 6.22
C TRP A 375 13.81 2.58 6.12
N LEU A 376 13.39 2.17 4.91
CA LEU A 376 12.08 1.58 4.66
C LEU A 376 11.94 0.24 5.40
N ASP A 377 12.97 -0.58 5.38
CA ASP A 377 13.00 -1.87 6.09
C ASP A 377 12.93 -1.67 7.60
N THR A 378 13.68 -0.71 8.14
CA THR A 378 13.64 -0.33 9.57
C THR A 378 12.22 0.12 9.97
N LYS A 379 11.59 0.97 9.16
CA LYS A 379 10.24 1.48 9.44
C LYS A 379 9.15 0.43 9.25
N LYS A 380 9.31 -0.50 8.30
CA LYS A 380 8.46 -1.70 8.18
C LYS A 380 8.56 -2.56 9.43
N GLU A 381 9.76 -2.78 9.97
CA GLU A 381 9.95 -3.54 11.20
C GLU A 381 9.35 -2.83 12.43
N GLU A 382 9.51 -1.50 12.53
CA GLU A 382 8.88 -0.67 13.56
C GLU A 382 7.35 -0.75 13.49
N LEU A 383 6.76 -0.71 12.28
CA LEU A 383 5.32 -0.87 12.07
C LEU A 383 4.83 -2.27 12.45
N ASN A 384 5.58 -3.33 12.11
CA ASN A 384 5.25 -4.71 12.45
C ASN A 384 5.31 -4.98 13.96
N LYS A 385 6.17 -4.25 14.69
CA LYS A 385 6.28 -4.30 16.16
C LYS A 385 5.34 -3.32 16.86
N ALA A 386 4.58 -2.51 16.11
CA ALA A 386 3.69 -1.53 16.70
C ALA A 386 2.59 -2.21 17.52
N HIS A 387 2.25 -1.59 18.66
CA HIS A 387 1.29 -2.16 19.61
C HIS A 387 -0.08 -2.38 18.95
N PRO A 388 -0.74 -3.55 19.10
CA PRO A 388 -2.04 -3.82 18.50
C PRO A 388 -3.13 -2.79 18.88
N ILE A 389 -4.18 -2.69 18.07
CA ILE A 389 -5.27 -1.73 18.33
C ILE A 389 -6.05 -2.17 19.58
N SER A 390 -5.97 -1.39 20.66
CA SER A 390 -6.63 -1.68 21.93
C SER A 390 -8.09 -1.20 21.95
N ALA A 391 -8.93 -1.82 22.79
CA ALA A 391 -10.26 -1.31 23.12
C ALA A 391 -10.26 -0.24 24.23
N LYS A 392 -9.12 -0.03 24.91
CA LYS A 392 -8.97 0.98 25.96
C LYS A 392 -8.74 2.36 25.38
N LEU A 393 -9.49 3.35 25.89
CA LEU A 393 -9.48 4.71 25.36
C LEU A 393 -8.11 5.42 25.52
N ASP A 394 -7.48 5.29 26.68
CA ASP A 394 -6.17 5.90 26.98
C ASP A 394 -5.03 5.32 26.12
N VAL A 395 -5.10 4.02 25.82
CA VAL A 395 -4.18 3.35 24.90
C VAL A 395 -4.43 3.82 23.46
N LEU A 396 -5.69 3.94 23.02
CA LEU A 396 -6.04 4.47 21.69
C LEU A 396 -5.59 5.91 21.49
N GLU A 397 -5.73 6.79 22.48
CA GLU A 397 -5.23 8.17 22.44
C GLU A 397 -3.70 8.20 22.29
N SER A 398 -3.00 7.32 23.03
CA SER A 398 -1.55 7.15 22.92
C SER A 398 -1.13 6.62 21.54
N LEU A 399 -1.88 5.67 20.98
CA LEU A 399 -1.68 5.13 19.64
C LEU A 399 -1.89 6.18 18.54
N ILE A 400 -2.88 7.08 18.67
CA ILE A 400 -3.06 8.20 17.74
C ILE A 400 -1.86 9.14 17.76
N LYS A 401 -1.32 9.43 18.96
CA LYS A 401 -0.12 10.26 19.08
C LYS A 401 1.08 9.58 18.42
N TYR A 402 1.29 8.30 18.70
CA TYR A 402 2.33 7.49 18.06
C TYR A 402 2.20 7.50 16.53
N GLN A 403 1.00 7.24 16.00
CA GLN A 403 0.74 7.22 14.57
C GLN A 403 1.01 8.59 13.93
N LYS A 404 0.64 9.68 14.60
CA LYS A 404 0.93 11.05 14.14
C LYS A 404 2.42 11.32 14.06
N ASP A 405 3.19 10.87 15.06
CA ASP A 405 4.66 11.01 15.05
C ASP A 405 5.30 10.11 13.97
N PHE A 406 4.77 8.90 13.77
CA PHE A 406 5.17 8.01 12.68
C PHE A 406 4.93 8.65 11.31
N SER A 407 3.75 9.22 11.07
CA SER A 407 3.40 9.91 9.82
C SER A 407 4.30 11.14 9.56
N LYS A 408 4.78 11.85 10.59
CA LYS A 408 5.78 12.92 10.41
C LYS A 408 7.11 12.39 9.87
N THR A 409 7.56 11.21 10.33
CA THR A 409 8.78 10.59 9.79
C THR A 409 8.63 10.20 8.32
N LEU A 410 7.43 9.76 7.93
CA LEU A 410 7.07 9.46 6.54
C LEU A 410 7.15 10.71 5.66
N ILE A 411 6.56 11.83 6.11
CA ILE A 411 6.57 13.11 5.38
C ILE A 411 8.01 13.62 5.18
N ALA A 412 8.84 13.55 6.22
CA ALA A 412 10.24 13.94 6.12
C ALA A 412 10.99 13.11 5.07
N GLN A 413 10.71 11.80 5.00
CA GLN A 413 11.35 10.89 4.06
C GLN A 413 10.83 11.04 2.62
N SER A 414 9.61 11.52 2.39
CA SER A 414 9.04 11.73 1.04
C SER A 414 9.98 12.52 0.13
N SER A 415 10.62 13.56 0.68
CA SER A 415 11.58 14.37 -0.08
C SER A 415 12.83 13.61 -0.53
N ILE A 416 13.28 12.62 0.25
CA ILE A 416 14.44 11.79 -0.08
C ILE A 416 14.05 10.74 -1.12
N TYR A 417 12.87 10.14 -0.98
CA TYR A 417 12.29 9.26 -1.98
C TYR A 417 12.17 9.94 -3.35
N GLU A 418 11.55 11.12 -3.41
CA GLU A 418 11.38 11.88 -4.67
C GLU A 418 12.73 12.18 -5.32
N LYS A 419 13.72 12.64 -4.55
CA LYS A 419 15.06 12.87 -5.07
C LYS A 419 15.72 11.58 -5.59
N THR A 420 15.52 10.46 -4.91
CA THR A 420 16.05 9.14 -5.34
C THR A 420 15.45 8.71 -6.67
N ILE A 421 14.13 8.91 -6.84
CA ILE A 421 13.43 8.62 -8.09
C ILE A 421 13.91 9.53 -9.22
N VAL A 422 14.01 10.84 -8.99
CA VAL A 422 14.49 11.80 -10.00
C VAL A 422 15.92 11.47 -10.44
N GLU A 423 16.80 11.14 -9.50
CA GLU A 423 18.19 10.75 -9.82
C GLU A 423 18.23 9.46 -10.66
N GLY A 424 17.44 8.45 -10.29
CA GLY A 424 17.35 7.21 -11.07
C GLY A 424 16.71 7.40 -12.43
N GLU A 425 15.69 8.24 -12.58
CA GLU A 425 15.07 8.56 -13.88
C GLU A 425 16.04 9.33 -14.80
N ASN A 426 16.81 10.26 -14.25
CA ASN A 426 17.88 10.95 -14.97
C ASN A 426 18.96 9.98 -15.47
N LEU A 427 19.33 9.00 -14.65
CA LEU A 427 20.27 7.94 -15.03
C LEU A 427 19.66 7.00 -16.10
N LEU A 428 18.37 6.71 -16.00
CA LEU A 428 17.63 5.86 -16.94
C LEU A 428 17.55 6.46 -18.35
N LEU A 429 17.46 7.80 -18.47
CA LEU A 429 17.49 8.50 -19.76
C LEU A 429 18.83 8.34 -20.48
N LYS A 430 19.93 8.24 -19.72
CA LYS A 430 21.30 8.15 -20.25
C LYS A 430 21.77 6.71 -20.48
N THR A 431 21.03 5.73 -19.95
CA THR A 431 21.36 4.30 -20.04
C THR A 431 20.66 3.64 -21.24
N GLN A 432 21.32 2.68 -21.90
CA GLN A 432 20.73 1.90 -22.99
C GLN A 432 20.87 0.38 -22.76
N GLY A 433 20.11 -0.42 -23.52
CA GLY A 433 20.24 -1.89 -23.53
C GLY A 433 19.65 -2.60 -22.31
N SER A 434 20.23 -3.75 -21.96
CA SER A 434 19.77 -4.63 -20.87
C SER A 434 19.83 -3.98 -19.50
N GLU A 435 20.82 -3.11 -19.27
CA GLU A 435 20.97 -2.40 -18.01
C GLU A 435 19.91 -1.34 -17.78
N LYS A 436 19.38 -0.72 -18.85
CA LYS A 436 18.22 0.17 -18.75
C LYS A 436 17.03 -0.58 -18.15
N ALA A 437 16.81 -1.83 -18.60
CA ALA A 437 15.73 -2.66 -18.05
C ALA A 437 15.97 -3.01 -16.58
N ALA A 438 17.21 -3.29 -16.18
CA ALA A 438 17.56 -3.56 -14.78
C ALA A 438 17.33 -2.33 -13.88
N LEU A 439 17.79 -1.14 -14.31
CA LEU A 439 17.58 0.11 -13.58
C LEU A 439 16.08 0.47 -13.49
N GLN A 440 15.33 0.23 -14.56
CA GLN A 440 13.88 0.45 -14.56
C GLN A 440 13.15 -0.50 -13.60
N LEU A 441 13.58 -1.76 -13.52
CA LEU A 441 13.06 -2.72 -12.54
C LEU A 441 13.37 -2.27 -11.11
N GLN A 442 14.60 -1.79 -10.85
CA GLN A 442 14.99 -1.27 -9.54
C GLN A 442 14.13 -0.06 -9.14
N LEU A 443 13.95 0.92 -10.04
CA LEU A 443 13.07 2.07 -9.81
C LEU A 443 11.64 1.66 -9.52
N ASN A 444 11.08 0.74 -10.32
CA ASN A 444 9.72 0.25 -10.11
C ASN A 444 9.59 -0.44 -8.75
N THR A 445 10.59 -1.23 -8.34
CA THR A 445 10.61 -1.90 -7.03
C THR A 445 10.58 -0.89 -5.89
N ILE A 446 11.38 0.18 -5.97
CA ILE A 446 11.39 1.27 -4.96
C ILE A 446 10.04 1.96 -4.91
N LYS A 447 9.46 2.31 -6.07
CA LYS A 447 8.13 2.95 -6.17
C LYS A 447 7.04 2.09 -5.54
N THR A 448 6.95 0.82 -5.95
CA THR A 448 5.98 -0.13 -5.41
C THR A 448 6.13 -0.33 -3.92
N ASN A 449 7.37 -0.52 -3.43
CA ASN A 449 7.64 -0.71 -1.99
C ASN A 449 7.21 0.51 -1.15
N TRP A 450 7.42 1.73 -1.67
CA TRP A 450 7.01 2.97 -1.02
C TRP A 450 5.48 3.11 -1.00
N ASP A 451 4.82 2.88 -2.12
CA ASP A 451 3.36 3.01 -2.24
C ASP A 451 2.62 1.99 -1.37
N GLU A 452 3.06 0.73 -1.37
CA GLU A 452 2.51 -0.33 -0.51
C GLU A 452 2.69 0.00 0.97
N PHE A 453 3.87 0.49 1.36
CA PHE A 453 4.13 0.88 2.75
C PHE A 453 3.28 2.07 3.19
N ASN A 454 3.17 3.11 2.36
CA ASN A 454 2.28 4.26 2.62
C ASN A 454 0.82 3.82 2.80
N LYS A 455 0.36 2.89 1.95
CA LYS A 455 -0.98 2.33 2.04
C LYS A 455 -1.21 1.64 3.39
N LEU A 456 -0.29 0.77 3.82
CA LEU A 456 -0.38 0.07 5.11
C LEU A 456 -0.37 1.03 6.32
N VAL A 457 0.49 2.05 6.29
CA VAL A 457 0.56 3.08 7.34
C VAL A 457 -0.75 3.86 7.42
N LYS A 458 -1.31 4.24 6.26
CA LYS A 458 -2.58 4.97 6.19
C LYS A 458 -3.76 4.12 6.65
N GLU A 459 -3.86 2.86 6.20
CA GLU A 459 -4.89 1.92 6.65
C GLU A 459 -4.85 1.71 8.16
N ARG A 460 -3.66 1.63 8.75
CA ARG A 460 -3.50 1.55 10.21
C ARG A 460 -3.95 2.84 10.89
N GLU A 461 -3.57 4.01 10.35
CA GLU A 461 -4.00 5.31 10.89
C GLU A 461 -5.53 5.45 10.89
N ASP A 462 -6.18 5.08 9.78
CA ASP A 462 -7.63 5.14 9.63
C ASP A 462 -8.32 4.16 10.60
N LYS A 463 -7.80 2.94 10.76
CA LYS A 463 -8.32 1.96 11.74
C LYS A 463 -8.20 2.44 13.18
N VAL A 464 -7.07 3.05 13.58
CA VAL A 464 -6.89 3.57 14.94
C VAL A 464 -7.84 4.75 15.18
N LYS A 465 -8.04 5.64 14.19
CA LYS A 465 -9.01 6.75 14.27
C LYS A 465 -10.45 6.26 14.39
N ASP A 466 -10.86 5.30 13.56
CA ASP A 466 -12.19 4.68 13.62
C ASP A 466 -12.43 3.99 14.98
N SER A 467 -11.42 3.28 15.48
CA SER A 467 -11.47 2.63 16.80
C SER A 467 -11.62 3.66 17.94
N LEU A 468 -10.90 4.79 17.87
CA LEU A 468 -11.04 5.87 18.83
C LEU A 468 -12.45 6.49 18.80
N GLU A 469 -13.00 6.75 17.61
CA GLU A 469 -14.36 7.29 17.48
C GLU A 469 -15.40 6.34 18.08
N LYS A 470 -15.27 5.04 17.81
CA LYS A 470 -16.15 4.00 18.38
C LYS A 470 -15.98 3.86 19.89
N ALA A 471 -14.75 3.99 20.41
CA ALA A 471 -14.47 3.96 21.84
C ALA A 471 -15.10 5.16 22.57
N LEU A 472 -15.01 6.36 21.99
CA LEU A 472 -15.65 7.56 22.51
C LEU A 472 -17.18 7.43 22.53
N LYS A 473 -17.79 6.91 21.45
CA LYS A 473 -19.24 6.64 21.38
C LYS A 473 -19.69 5.61 22.42
N TYR A 474 -18.95 4.51 22.58
CA TYR A 474 -19.24 3.52 23.62
C TYR A 474 -19.18 4.15 25.02
N LYS A 475 -18.11 4.91 25.30
CA LYS A 475 -17.95 5.61 26.57
C LYS A 475 -19.08 6.60 26.85
N GLU A 476 -19.52 7.37 25.85
CA GLU A 476 -20.67 8.29 25.96
C GLU A 476 -21.95 7.55 26.37
N HIS A 477 -22.23 6.38 25.76
CA HIS A 477 -23.37 5.55 26.14
C HIS A 477 -23.24 4.98 27.56
N VAL A 478 -22.04 4.53 27.97
CA VAL A 478 -21.78 4.06 29.34
C VAL A 478 -22.03 5.18 30.36
N GLU A 479 -21.49 6.38 30.11
CA GLU A 479 -21.63 7.55 30.97
C GLU A 479 -23.08 8.05 31.05
N THR A 480 -23.88 7.79 30.02
CA THR A 480 -25.32 8.11 30.01
C THR A 480 -26.15 7.05 30.75
N LEU A 481 -25.85 5.77 30.57
CA LEU A 481 -26.65 4.66 31.10
C LEU A 481 -26.41 4.43 32.59
N ARG A 482 -25.15 4.51 33.07
CA ARG A 482 -24.81 4.27 34.49
C ARG A 482 -25.64 5.12 35.46
N PRO A 483 -25.67 6.46 35.35
CA PRO A 483 -26.44 7.30 36.28
C PRO A 483 -27.94 7.03 36.21
N TRP A 484 -28.44 6.64 35.04
CA TRP A 484 -29.85 6.29 34.87
C TRP A 484 -30.21 4.98 35.57
N ILE A 485 -29.36 3.94 35.47
CA ILE A 485 -29.53 2.69 36.22
C ILE A 485 -29.55 2.98 37.73
N ASP A 486 -28.59 3.79 38.22
CA ASP A 486 -28.50 4.16 39.63
C ASP A 486 -29.76 4.92 40.08
N LYS A 487 -30.26 5.85 39.26
CA LYS A 487 -31.52 6.57 39.50
C LYS A 487 -32.72 5.62 39.56
N CYS A 488 -32.82 4.64 38.66
CA CYS A 488 -33.89 3.65 38.67
C CYS A 488 -33.84 2.75 39.92
N GLN A 489 -32.64 2.35 40.36
CA GLN A 489 -32.47 1.60 41.62
C GLN A 489 -32.96 2.41 42.83
N ASN A 490 -32.54 3.67 42.96
CA ASN A 490 -32.98 4.52 44.07
C ASN A 490 -34.51 4.72 44.08
N ASN A 491 -35.09 4.99 42.91
CA ASN A 491 -36.54 5.14 42.77
C ASN A 491 -37.31 3.86 43.11
N LEU A 492 -36.75 2.68 42.79
CA LEU A 492 -37.32 1.40 43.18
C LEU A 492 -37.26 1.21 44.68
N GLU A 493 -36.16 1.54 45.34
CA GLU A 493 -36.02 1.46 46.81
C GLU A 493 -37.04 2.34 47.54
N GLU A 494 -37.37 3.52 47.01
CA GLU A 494 -38.36 4.44 47.59
C GLU A 494 -39.80 3.92 47.58
N ILE A 495 -40.15 2.97 46.70
CA ILE A 495 -41.51 2.43 46.61
C ILE A 495 -41.78 1.50 47.78
N LYS A 496 -42.73 1.89 48.64
CA LYS A 496 -43.19 1.14 49.83
C LYS A 496 -44.60 0.60 49.63
N PHE A 497 -44.90 -0.51 50.28
CA PHE A 497 -46.24 -1.09 50.32
C PHE A 497 -46.97 -0.56 51.56
N CYS A 498 -48.04 0.21 51.36
CA CYS A 498 -48.90 0.73 52.43
C CYS A 498 -50.33 0.26 52.19
N LEU A 499 -51.15 0.21 53.24
CA LEU A 499 -52.57 -0.15 53.14
C LEU A 499 -53.49 1.08 52.99
N ASP A 500 -52.91 2.29 52.82
CA ASP A 500 -53.65 3.50 52.48
C ASP A 500 -54.00 3.55 50.98
N PRO A 501 -55.27 3.76 50.59
CA PRO A 501 -55.69 3.80 49.19
C PRO A 501 -54.97 4.87 48.36
N THR A 502 -54.72 6.06 48.92
CA THR A 502 -54.11 7.18 48.18
C THR A 502 -52.61 7.00 48.00
N GLU A 503 -51.92 6.49 49.01
CA GLU A 503 -50.49 6.20 48.99
C GLU A 503 -50.16 4.97 48.14
N THR A 504 -51.06 3.99 48.08
CA THR A 504 -51.00 2.83 47.17
C THR A 504 -51.17 3.27 45.72
N GLU A 505 -52.18 4.09 45.41
CA GLU A 505 -52.36 4.64 44.05
C GLU A 505 -51.16 5.49 43.61
N ASN A 506 -50.58 6.28 44.51
CA ASN A 506 -49.35 7.04 44.25
C ASN A 506 -48.16 6.11 43.95
N SER A 507 -48.02 5.00 44.69
CA SER A 507 -46.97 4.00 44.47
C SER A 507 -47.17 3.25 43.14
N ILE A 508 -48.42 2.92 42.77
CA ILE A 508 -48.77 2.38 41.43
C ILE A 508 -48.44 3.39 40.33
N ALA A 509 -48.78 4.66 40.52
CA ALA A 509 -48.52 5.71 39.53
C ALA A 509 -47.00 5.94 39.32
N LYS A 510 -46.23 5.95 40.41
CA LYS A 510 -44.75 6.00 40.35
C LYS A 510 -44.18 4.78 39.64
N LEU A 511 -44.64 3.56 39.95
CA LEU A 511 -44.24 2.33 39.25
C LEU A 511 -44.56 2.37 37.75
N LYS A 512 -45.75 2.86 37.37
CA LYS A 512 -46.13 3.03 35.95
C LYS A 512 -45.27 4.08 35.24
N SER A 513 -44.92 5.17 35.93
CA SER A 513 -44.01 6.18 35.40
C SER A 513 -42.60 5.62 35.19
N LEU A 514 -42.07 4.88 36.18
CA LEU A 514 -40.80 4.18 36.10
C LEU A 514 -40.78 3.15 34.97
N GLN A 515 -41.85 2.35 34.82
CA GLN A 515 -42.01 1.42 33.70
C GLN A 515 -41.94 2.13 32.37
N LYS A 516 -42.65 3.25 32.21
CA LYS A 516 -42.62 4.03 30.96
C LYS A 516 -41.24 4.62 30.67
N GLU A 517 -40.53 5.10 31.70
CA GLU A 517 -39.15 5.59 31.57
C GLU A 517 -38.19 4.44 31.21
N MET A 518 -38.38 3.24 31.77
CA MET A 518 -37.67 2.00 31.42
C MET A 518 -37.88 1.62 29.95
N ASP A 519 -39.14 1.56 29.52
CA ASP A 519 -39.54 1.17 28.17
C ASP A 519 -38.95 2.11 27.10
N GLN A 520 -38.89 3.41 27.40
CA GLN A 520 -38.28 4.41 26.52
C GLN A 520 -36.75 4.31 26.45
N ARG A 521 -36.11 3.72 27.47
CA ARG A 521 -34.64 3.68 27.61
C ARG A 521 -34.03 2.33 27.22
N PHE A 522 -34.81 1.28 26.97
CA PHE A 522 -34.30 0.04 26.35
C PHE A 522 -33.58 0.29 25.01
N GLY A 523 -34.03 1.28 24.23
CA GLY A 523 -33.32 1.71 23.03
C GLY A 523 -31.89 2.18 23.30
N MET A 524 -31.61 2.77 24.48
CA MET A 524 -30.24 3.16 24.86
C MET A 524 -29.36 1.96 25.21
N VAL A 525 -29.93 0.90 25.77
CA VAL A 525 -29.21 -0.36 26.05
C VAL A 525 -28.84 -1.06 24.75
N GLU A 526 -29.74 -1.06 23.76
CA GLU A 526 -29.45 -1.54 22.42
C GLU A 526 -28.36 -0.71 21.74
N LEU A 527 -28.41 0.63 21.84
CA LEU A 527 -27.35 1.51 21.33
C LEU A 527 -26.01 1.24 22.01
N LEU A 528 -25.97 1.04 23.33
CA LEU A 528 -24.77 0.66 24.08
C LEU A 528 -24.19 -0.66 23.54
N ASN A 529 -25.03 -1.69 23.40
CA ASN A 529 -24.64 -3.00 22.89
C ASN A 529 -24.11 -2.92 21.44
N ASN A 530 -24.76 -2.13 20.59
CA ASN A 530 -24.32 -1.89 19.22
C ASN A 530 -22.99 -1.13 19.17
N ALA A 531 -22.80 -0.12 20.02
CA ALA A 531 -21.54 0.61 20.14
C ALA A 531 -20.40 -0.30 20.65
N ALA A 532 -20.68 -1.15 21.65
CA ALA A 532 -19.73 -2.14 22.16
C ALA A 532 -19.31 -3.13 21.06
N ASN A 533 -20.28 -3.73 20.36
CA ASN A 533 -20.00 -4.67 19.27
C ASN A 533 -19.23 -4.00 18.11
N SER A 534 -19.60 -2.77 17.77
CA SER A 534 -18.92 -1.97 16.76
C SER A 534 -17.45 -1.73 17.13
N LEU A 535 -17.16 -1.36 18.38
CA LEU A 535 -15.81 -1.20 18.90
C LEU A 535 -15.03 -2.53 18.91
N LEU A 536 -15.64 -3.60 19.42
CA LEU A 536 -15.02 -4.92 19.51
C LEU A 536 -14.66 -5.53 18.13
N SER A 537 -15.39 -5.13 17.08
CA SER A 537 -15.13 -5.56 15.71
C SER A 537 -13.85 -4.97 15.11
N VAL A 538 -13.38 -3.81 15.61
CA VAL A 538 -12.21 -3.11 15.08
C VAL A 538 -10.98 -3.17 15.97
N CYS A 539 -11.16 -3.40 17.27
CA CYS A 539 -10.06 -3.62 18.19
C CYS A 539 -9.47 -5.04 18.01
N GLU A 540 -8.20 -5.18 18.36
CA GLU A 540 -7.42 -6.42 18.29
C GLU A 540 -7.19 -7.00 19.69
N ILE A 541 -7.02 -6.15 20.71
CA ILE A 541 -6.71 -6.52 22.10
C ILE A 541 -7.57 -5.75 23.12
N ASP A 542 -7.49 -6.15 24.39
CA ASP A 542 -8.22 -5.58 25.53
C ASP A 542 -9.76 -5.62 25.40
N LYS A 543 -10.26 -6.53 24.56
CA LYS A 543 -11.69 -6.69 24.28
C LYS A 543 -12.49 -7.03 25.54
N GLU A 544 -11.87 -7.76 26.45
CA GLU A 544 -12.42 -8.19 27.73
C GLU A 544 -12.93 -7.02 28.58
N VAL A 545 -12.25 -5.87 28.55
CA VAL A 545 -12.63 -4.69 29.33
C VAL A 545 -14.01 -4.17 28.90
N VAL A 546 -14.23 -4.08 27.59
CA VAL A 546 -15.50 -3.61 27.02
C VAL A 546 -16.57 -4.68 27.16
N THR A 547 -16.25 -5.97 26.95
CA THR A 547 -17.25 -7.03 27.11
C THR A 547 -17.73 -7.16 28.55
N ASP A 548 -16.82 -7.07 29.53
CA ASP A 548 -17.15 -7.23 30.94
C ASP A 548 -17.93 -6.02 31.47
N GLU A 549 -17.53 -4.80 31.11
CA GLU A 549 -18.30 -3.59 31.46
C GLU A 549 -19.69 -3.61 30.82
N ASN A 550 -19.78 -3.94 29.53
CA ASN A 550 -21.06 -4.04 28.83
C ASN A 550 -21.96 -5.11 29.45
N LYS A 551 -21.42 -6.29 29.76
CA LYS A 551 -22.16 -7.37 30.43
C LYS A 551 -22.62 -6.95 31.83
N SER A 552 -21.76 -6.29 32.60
CA SER A 552 -22.11 -5.79 33.93
C SER A 552 -23.26 -4.78 33.87
N LEU A 553 -23.23 -3.87 32.90
CA LEU A 553 -24.32 -2.89 32.72
C LEU A 553 -25.63 -3.55 32.30
N ASN A 554 -25.61 -4.47 31.33
CA ASN A 554 -26.80 -5.23 30.95
C ASN A 554 -27.38 -5.99 32.14
N GLN A 555 -26.55 -6.70 32.90
CA GLN A 555 -26.99 -7.41 34.11
C GLN A 555 -27.63 -6.48 35.15
N LYS A 556 -27.09 -5.26 35.33
CA LYS A 556 -27.71 -4.27 36.22
C LYS A 556 -29.07 -3.80 35.70
N VAL A 557 -29.21 -3.58 34.39
CA VAL A 557 -30.51 -3.24 33.77
C VAL A 557 -31.52 -4.38 33.96
N ASP A 558 -31.11 -5.62 33.71
CA ASP A 558 -31.95 -6.80 33.89
C ASP A 558 -32.40 -6.92 35.35
N MET A 559 -31.48 -6.76 36.30
CA MET A 559 -31.78 -6.77 37.75
C MET A 559 -32.81 -5.70 38.12
N VAL A 560 -32.65 -4.46 37.65
CA VAL A 560 -33.61 -3.37 37.88
C VAL A 560 -34.96 -3.68 37.23
N THR A 561 -34.95 -4.29 36.04
CA THR A 561 -36.17 -4.71 35.33
C THR A 561 -36.92 -5.78 36.13
N GLU A 562 -36.23 -6.81 36.62
CA GLU A 562 -36.82 -7.87 37.43
C GLU A 562 -37.37 -7.32 38.75
N GLN A 563 -36.62 -6.45 39.43
CA GLN A 563 -37.06 -5.79 40.66
C GLN A 563 -38.31 -4.93 40.43
N LEU A 564 -38.37 -4.19 39.32
CA LEU A 564 -39.55 -3.41 38.93
C LEU A 564 -40.78 -4.32 38.73
N HIS A 565 -40.63 -5.40 37.97
CA HIS A 565 -41.72 -6.35 37.71
C HIS A 565 -42.17 -7.05 38.99
N SER A 566 -41.23 -7.47 39.84
CA SER A 566 -41.52 -8.10 41.13
C SER A 566 -42.27 -7.14 42.07
N LYS A 567 -41.81 -5.89 42.20
CA LYS A 567 -42.52 -4.87 43.01
C LYS A 567 -43.89 -4.56 42.43
N LYS A 568 -44.02 -4.41 41.11
CA LYS A 568 -45.30 -4.20 40.43
C LYS A 568 -46.28 -5.33 40.69
N PHE A 569 -45.86 -6.58 40.47
CA PHE A 569 -46.70 -7.76 40.70
C PHE A 569 -47.14 -7.86 42.17
N SER A 570 -46.22 -7.65 43.10
CA SER A 570 -46.53 -7.66 44.53
C SER A 570 -47.53 -6.57 44.89
N LEU A 571 -47.39 -5.37 44.32
CA LEU A 571 -48.25 -4.23 44.64
C LEU A 571 -49.64 -4.35 44.00
N GLU A 572 -49.73 -4.91 42.79
CA GLU A 572 -50.99 -5.25 42.12
C GLU A 572 -51.72 -6.39 42.85
N SER A 573 -50.99 -7.43 43.28
CA SER A 573 -51.55 -8.52 44.10
C SER A 573 -52.08 -7.99 45.43
N MET A 574 -51.32 -7.13 46.10
CA MET A 574 -51.73 -6.45 47.33
C MET A 574 -52.99 -5.61 47.15
N ALA A 575 -53.04 -4.78 46.09
CA ALA A 575 -54.20 -3.94 45.79
C ALA A 575 -55.45 -4.79 45.49
N GLN A 576 -55.29 -5.93 44.80
CA GLN A 576 -56.37 -6.86 44.51
C GLN A 576 -56.88 -7.55 45.79
N LYS A 577 -56.00 -8.06 46.65
CA LYS A 577 -56.36 -8.63 47.96
C LYS A 577 -57.05 -7.59 48.85
N PHE A 578 -56.60 -6.34 48.83
CA PHE A 578 -57.22 -5.25 49.58
C PHE A 578 -58.63 -4.95 49.08
N LYS A 579 -58.84 -4.96 47.76
CA LYS A 579 -60.16 -4.82 47.16
C LYS A 579 -61.09 -5.99 47.52
N GLU A 580 -60.58 -7.22 47.48
CA GLU A 580 -61.33 -8.42 47.90
C GLU A 580 -61.72 -8.36 49.37
N PHE A 581 -60.78 -7.95 50.25
CA PHE A 581 -61.06 -7.73 51.66
C PHE A 581 -62.19 -6.70 51.88
N GLN A 582 -62.15 -5.56 51.17
CA GLN A 582 -63.19 -4.53 51.25
C GLN A 582 -64.57 -5.05 50.82
N GLU A 583 -64.66 -5.77 49.70
CA GLU A 583 -65.92 -6.33 49.20
C GLU A 583 -66.49 -7.40 50.13
N VAL A 584 -65.66 -8.36 50.57
CA VAL A 584 -66.09 -9.43 51.50
C VAL A 584 -66.51 -8.82 52.85
N SER A 585 -65.74 -7.86 53.39
CA SER A 585 -66.06 -7.19 54.65
C SER A 585 -67.36 -6.40 54.55
N LYS A 586 -67.60 -5.69 53.44
CA LYS A 586 -68.81 -4.91 53.21
C LYS A 586 -70.05 -5.81 53.11
N GLU A 587 -69.95 -6.91 52.35
CA GLU A 587 -71.05 -7.86 52.20
C GLU A 587 -71.33 -8.62 53.51
N ALA A 588 -70.28 -9.04 54.24
CA ALA A 588 -70.45 -9.68 55.53
C ALA A 588 -71.12 -8.75 56.55
N LYS A 589 -70.72 -7.48 56.61
CA LYS A 589 -71.36 -6.46 57.46
C LYS A 589 -72.83 -6.27 57.12
N ARG A 590 -73.18 -6.22 55.83
CA ARG A 590 -74.56 -6.08 55.35
C ARG A 590 -75.41 -7.28 55.78
N GLN A 591 -74.89 -8.50 55.67
CA GLN A 591 -75.60 -9.72 56.06
C GLN A 591 -75.76 -9.84 57.58
N LEU A 592 -74.73 -9.47 58.36
CA LEU A 592 -74.82 -9.40 59.82
C LEU A 592 -75.88 -8.41 60.28
N GLN A 593 -75.93 -7.23 59.66
CA GLN A 593 -76.94 -6.21 59.95
C GLN A 593 -78.36 -6.71 59.66
N CYS A 594 -78.59 -7.35 58.51
CA CYS A 594 -79.90 -7.95 58.20
C CYS A 594 -80.31 -9.03 59.21
N ALA A 595 -79.39 -9.89 59.65
CA ALA A 595 -79.68 -10.90 60.65
C ALA A 595 -79.97 -10.26 62.02
N LYS A 596 -79.28 -9.17 62.39
CA LYS A 596 -79.53 -8.45 63.64
C LYS A 596 -80.93 -7.83 63.67
N GLU A 597 -81.35 -7.19 62.57
CA GLU A 597 -82.70 -6.62 62.44
C GLU A 597 -83.80 -7.70 62.51
N GLN A 598 -83.57 -8.88 61.93
CA GLN A 598 -84.52 -10.00 62.04
C GLN A 598 -84.65 -10.53 63.47
N LEU A 599 -83.57 -10.52 64.26
CA LEU A 599 -83.58 -10.92 65.66
C LEU A 599 -84.27 -9.87 66.55
N ASP A 600 -84.05 -8.58 66.30
CA ASP A 600 -84.74 -7.49 67.01
C ASP A 600 -86.26 -7.54 66.77
N VAL A 601 -86.70 -7.86 65.55
CA VAL A 601 -88.12 -8.08 65.23
C VAL A 601 -88.67 -9.27 66.02
N TYR A 602 -87.91 -10.37 66.15
CA TYR A 602 -88.31 -11.51 66.98
C TYR A 602 -88.47 -11.12 68.46
N ASP A 603 -87.54 -10.36 69.03
CA ASP A 603 -87.59 -9.94 70.43
C ASP A 603 -88.75 -8.98 70.73
N SER A 604 -89.17 -8.16 69.76
CA SER A 604 -90.33 -7.28 69.88
C SER A 604 -91.68 -8.01 69.97
N LEU A 605 -91.75 -9.27 69.55
CA LEU A 605 -92.98 -10.08 69.52
C LEU A 605 -93.29 -10.77 70.87
N GLY A 606 -92.32 -10.84 71.79
CA GLY A 606 -92.51 -11.32 73.16
C GLY A 606 -93.27 -12.66 73.24
N PRO A 607 -94.32 -12.80 74.07
CA PRO A 607 -95.06 -14.05 74.23
C PRO A 607 -95.78 -14.57 72.97
N GLN A 608 -96.01 -13.73 71.96
CA GLN A 608 -96.64 -14.14 70.69
C GLN A 608 -95.66 -14.87 69.77
N ALA A 609 -94.36 -14.81 70.06
CA ALA A 609 -93.31 -15.51 69.31
C ALA A 609 -93.24 -17.00 69.65
N TYR A 610 -93.87 -17.47 70.75
CA TYR A 610 -93.88 -18.86 71.18
C TYR A 610 -94.79 -19.75 70.32
N SER A 611 -94.39 -19.97 69.08
CA SER A 611 -95.08 -20.81 68.09
C SER A 611 -94.09 -21.55 67.19
N ASN A 612 -94.52 -22.70 66.66
CA ASN A 612 -93.71 -23.50 65.73
C ASN A 612 -93.26 -22.74 64.47
N LYS A 613 -94.01 -21.72 64.05
CA LYS A 613 -93.67 -20.86 62.90
C LYS A 613 -92.38 -20.05 63.14
N HIS A 614 -92.22 -19.47 64.33
CA HIS A 614 -91.08 -18.62 64.64
C HIS A 614 -89.81 -19.43 64.94
N LEU A 615 -89.96 -20.64 65.49
CA LEU A 615 -88.85 -21.60 65.62
C LEU A 615 -88.22 -21.95 64.25
N THR A 616 -89.04 -22.21 63.23
CA THR A 616 -88.55 -22.50 61.86
C THR A 616 -87.82 -21.30 61.24
N MET A 617 -88.27 -20.08 61.55
CA MET A 617 -87.64 -18.84 61.08
C MET A 617 -86.26 -18.64 61.71
N LEU A 618 -86.13 -18.84 63.03
CA LEU A 618 -84.84 -18.76 63.74
C LEU A 618 -83.85 -19.87 63.30
N GLN A 619 -84.32 -21.10 63.06
CA GLN A 619 -83.47 -22.17 62.51
C GLN A 619 -82.97 -21.88 61.09
N THR A 620 -83.74 -21.15 60.28
CA THR A 620 -83.31 -20.70 58.95
C THR A 620 -82.24 -19.61 59.06
N GLN A 621 -82.41 -18.68 59.99
CA GLN A 621 -81.44 -17.64 60.31
C GLN A 621 -80.13 -18.21 60.91
N GLN A 622 -80.21 -19.29 61.69
CA GLN A 622 -79.05 -20.02 62.20
C GLN A 622 -78.19 -20.60 61.07
N LYS A 623 -78.81 -21.21 60.04
CA LYS A 623 -78.11 -21.73 58.86
C LYS A 623 -77.48 -20.64 57.98
N SER A 624 -78.14 -19.49 57.83
CA SER A 624 -77.57 -18.36 57.08
C SER A 624 -76.35 -17.78 57.81
N LEU A 625 -76.40 -17.65 59.14
CA LEU A 625 -75.25 -17.24 59.96
C LEU A 625 -74.09 -18.23 59.89
N GLN A 626 -74.34 -19.55 59.83
CA GLN A 626 -73.26 -20.54 59.61
C GLN A 626 -72.58 -20.37 58.25
N THR A 627 -73.33 -20.03 57.19
CA THR A 627 -72.76 -19.78 55.86
C THR A 627 -71.92 -18.50 55.85
N LEU A 628 -72.40 -17.46 56.55
CA LEU A 628 -71.70 -16.18 56.73
C LEU A 628 -70.36 -16.34 57.50
N LYS A 629 -70.24 -17.35 58.36
CA LYS A 629 -69.00 -17.67 59.08
C LYS A 629 -67.80 -17.84 58.14
N HIS A 630 -67.99 -18.54 57.02
CA HIS A 630 -66.93 -18.73 56.02
C HIS A 630 -66.48 -17.42 55.37
N GLN A 631 -67.39 -16.47 55.16
CA GLN A 631 -67.04 -15.15 54.62
C GLN A 631 -66.27 -14.30 55.63
N VAL A 632 -66.63 -14.38 56.92
CA VAL A 632 -65.93 -13.70 58.00
C VAL A 632 -64.52 -14.28 58.22
N ASP A 633 -64.38 -15.60 58.18
CA ASP A 633 -63.09 -16.28 58.27
C ASP A 633 -62.20 -15.93 57.05
N LEU A 634 -62.79 -15.82 55.86
CA LEU A 634 -62.10 -15.36 54.65
C LEU A 634 -61.64 -13.90 54.77
N ALA A 635 -62.48 -12.99 55.28
CA ALA A 635 -62.09 -11.60 55.52
C ALA A 635 -60.95 -11.50 56.54
N LYS A 636 -60.95 -12.35 57.58
CA LYS A 636 -59.88 -12.42 58.57
C LYS A 636 -58.57 -12.94 57.99
N GLY A 637 -58.62 -13.96 57.14
CA GLY A 637 -57.46 -14.47 56.40
C GLY A 637 -56.86 -13.40 55.48
N LEU A 638 -57.71 -12.75 54.66
CA LEU A 638 -57.28 -11.66 53.78
C LEU A 638 -56.65 -10.49 54.55
N ALA A 639 -57.22 -10.11 55.70
CA ALA A 639 -56.65 -9.06 56.56
C ALA A 639 -55.25 -9.43 57.09
N GLN A 640 -55.04 -10.69 57.49
CA GLN A 640 -53.73 -11.15 57.98
C GLN A 640 -52.67 -11.17 56.87
N ASP A 641 -53.04 -11.66 55.69
CA ASP A 641 -52.16 -11.67 54.52
C ASP A 641 -51.76 -10.24 54.10
N LEU A 642 -52.72 -9.31 54.12
CA LEU A 642 -52.49 -7.90 53.84
C LEU A 642 -51.57 -7.23 54.86
N VAL A 643 -51.63 -7.60 56.14
CA VAL A 643 -50.70 -7.04 57.14
C VAL A 643 -49.30 -7.64 57.02
N ALA A 644 -49.18 -8.93 56.66
CA ALA A 644 -47.90 -9.58 56.47
C ALA A 644 -47.10 -8.99 55.29
N GLU A 645 -47.79 -8.52 54.25
CA GLU A 645 -47.20 -7.95 53.04
C GLU A 645 -46.99 -6.42 53.10
N ALA A 646 -47.53 -5.73 54.12
CA ALA A 646 -47.38 -4.29 54.29
C ALA A 646 -45.98 -3.91 54.82
N SER A 647 -45.40 -2.84 54.27
CA SER A 647 -44.08 -2.32 54.68
C SER A 647 -44.12 -1.42 55.91
N ASP A 648 -45.29 -0.90 56.26
CA ASP A 648 -45.50 0.00 57.39
C ASP A 648 -46.73 -0.37 58.22
N SER A 649 -46.84 0.22 59.41
CA SER A 649 -47.93 -0.03 60.35
C SER A 649 -49.17 0.82 60.08
N LYS A 650 -49.23 1.54 58.96
CA LYS A 650 -50.25 2.56 58.69
C LYS A 650 -51.39 1.92 57.89
N GLY A 651 -52.61 1.96 58.43
CA GLY A 651 -53.77 1.26 57.86
C GLY A 651 -53.84 -0.24 58.19
N THR A 652 -52.76 -0.87 58.67
CA THR A 652 -52.76 -2.28 59.13
C THR A 652 -53.67 -2.49 60.35
N SER A 653 -53.65 -1.52 61.29
CA SER A 653 -54.52 -1.54 62.47
C SER A 653 -55.99 -1.44 62.09
N ASP A 654 -56.34 -0.66 61.07
CA ASP A 654 -57.74 -0.43 60.67
C ASP A 654 -58.32 -1.67 59.97
N VAL A 655 -57.53 -2.30 59.09
CA VAL A 655 -57.91 -3.56 58.40
C VAL A 655 -58.09 -4.70 59.40
N LEU A 656 -57.17 -4.86 60.36
CA LEU A 656 -57.30 -5.86 61.42
C LEU A 656 -58.49 -5.59 62.33
N LEU A 657 -58.70 -4.33 62.72
CA LEU A 657 -59.83 -3.94 63.57
C LEU A 657 -61.17 -4.20 62.88
N GLN A 658 -61.27 -3.92 61.57
CA GLN A 658 -62.48 -4.18 60.79
C GLN A 658 -62.78 -5.69 60.68
N ALA A 659 -61.78 -6.53 60.45
CA ALA A 659 -61.94 -7.99 60.40
C ALA A 659 -62.32 -8.57 61.77
N GLU A 660 -61.69 -8.08 62.84
CA GLU A 660 -61.96 -8.55 64.20
C GLU A 660 -63.34 -8.11 64.70
N THR A 661 -63.77 -6.88 64.35
CA THR A 661 -65.13 -6.40 64.64
C THR A 661 -66.18 -7.27 63.97
N LEU A 662 -65.99 -7.62 62.69
CA LEU A 662 -66.90 -8.53 61.97
C LEU A 662 -66.98 -9.92 62.61
N ALA A 663 -65.84 -10.46 63.06
CA ALA A 663 -65.79 -11.75 63.75
C ALA A 663 -66.51 -11.73 65.10
N GLN A 664 -66.34 -10.66 65.87
CA GLN A 664 -67.02 -10.47 67.15
C GLN A 664 -68.53 -10.30 66.97
N GLU A 665 -68.96 -9.46 66.02
CA GLU A 665 -70.39 -9.25 65.70
C GLU A 665 -71.07 -10.54 65.24
N HIS A 666 -70.40 -11.33 64.39
CA HIS A 666 -70.89 -12.66 63.97
C HIS A 666 -71.04 -13.62 65.14
N SER A 667 -70.01 -13.74 65.98
CA SER A 667 -70.03 -14.65 67.13
C SER A 667 -71.12 -14.29 68.12
N ALA A 668 -71.28 -13.00 68.43
CA ALA A 668 -72.31 -12.52 69.37
C ALA A 668 -73.73 -12.78 68.84
N LEU A 669 -73.96 -12.49 67.55
CA LEU A 669 -75.29 -12.66 66.95
C LEU A 669 -75.67 -14.14 66.77
N SER A 670 -74.71 -14.99 66.37
CA SER A 670 -74.93 -16.44 66.27
C SER A 670 -75.30 -17.04 67.62
N GLN A 671 -74.60 -16.65 68.68
CA GLN A 671 -74.90 -17.12 70.04
C GLN A 671 -76.33 -16.71 70.47
N GLN A 672 -76.74 -15.47 70.20
CA GLN A 672 -78.10 -15.02 70.55
C GLN A 672 -79.19 -15.79 69.79
N VAL A 673 -78.99 -16.07 68.50
CA VAL A 673 -79.95 -16.89 67.72
C VAL A 673 -80.02 -18.32 68.26
N ASP A 674 -78.87 -18.93 68.61
CA ASP A 674 -78.79 -20.30 69.14
C ASP A 674 -79.50 -20.43 70.51
N GLU A 675 -79.30 -19.46 71.40
CA GLU A 675 -79.95 -19.42 72.72
C GLU A 675 -81.48 -19.29 72.59
N LYS A 676 -81.97 -18.45 71.67
CA LYS A 676 -83.41 -18.25 71.43
C LYS A 676 -84.07 -19.47 70.77
N CYS A 677 -83.38 -20.14 69.82
CA CYS A 677 -83.82 -21.42 69.25
C CYS A 677 -84.01 -22.48 70.34
N SER A 678 -82.99 -22.66 71.19
CA SER A 678 -82.99 -23.68 72.25
C SER A 678 -84.09 -23.44 73.29
N PHE A 679 -84.36 -22.17 73.61
CA PHE A 679 -85.43 -21.77 74.52
C PHE A 679 -86.83 -22.12 73.98
N LEU A 680 -87.09 -21.84 72.70
CA LEU A 680 -88.37 -22.12 72.03
C LEU A 680 -88.65 -23.62 71.90
N GLU A 681 -87.64 -24.41 71.55
CA GLU A 681 -87.74 -25.88 71.45
C GLU A 681 -88.16 -26.51 72.78
N THR A 682 -87.56 -26.06 73.88
CA THR A 682 -87.88 -26.57 75.22
C THR A 682 -89.31 -26.23 75.64
N LYS A 683 -89.82 -25.04 75.28
CA LYS A 683 -91.15 -24.56 75.68
C LYS A 683 -92.31 -25.25 74.95
N LEU A 684 -92.15 -25.68 73.71
CA LEU A 684 -93.25 -26.25 72.90
C LEU A 684 -93.45 -27.77 73.06
N GLN A 685 -92.54 -28.47 73.74
CA GLN A 685 -92.56 -29.94 73.86
C GLN A 685 -93.73 -30.48 74.71
N GLY A 686 -94.15 -29.75 75.76
CA GLY A 686 -95.22 -30.18 76.68
C GLY A 686 -96.65 -30.10 76.10
N ILE A 687 -96.90 -29.18 75.17
CA ILE A 687 -98.21 -28.92 74.57
C ILE A 687 -98.59 -30.02 73.55
N GLY A 688 -97.61 -30.57 72.83
CA GLY A 688 -97.85 -31.61 71.81
C GLY A 688 -98.33 -32.96 72.38
N HIS A 689 -97.93 -33.31 73.60
CA HIS A 689 -98.35 -34.58 74.23
C HIS A 689 -99.81 -34.53 74.70
N PHE A 690 -100.30 -33.34 75.06
CA PHE A 690 -101.63 -33.10 75.62
C PHE A 690 -102.75 -33.11 74.55
N GLN A 691 -102.45 -32.71 73.31
CA GLN A 691 -103.40 -32.75 72.18
C GLN A 691 -103.79 -34.17 71.77
N ASN A 692 -102.90 -35.16 71.91
CA ASN A 692 -103.17 -36.54 71.50
C ASN A 692 -104.20 -37.23 72.40
N THR A 693 -104.18 -36.98 73.71
CA THR A 693 -105.08 -37.58 74.70
C THR A 693 -106.54 -37.16 74.50
N ILE A 694 -106.79 -35.93 74.06
CA ILE A 694 -108.14 -35.38 73.89
C ILE A 694 -108.84 -35.98 72.67
N ARG A 695 -108.08 -36.25 71.60
CA ARG A 695 -108.60 -36.92 70.40
C ARG A 695 -109.17 -38.31 70.71
N GLU A 696 -108.58 -39.03 71.66
CA GLU A 696 -109.00 -40.39 72.04
C GLU A 696 -110.31 -40.40 72.86
N MET A 697 -110.53 -39.39 73.71
CA MET A 697 -111.78 -39.27 74.49
C MET A 697 -113.01 -38.96 73.62
N PHE A 698 -112.84 -38.18 72.55
CA PHE A 698 -113.91 -37.92 71.59
C PHE A 698 -114.35 -39.18 70.82
N SER A 699 -113.43 -40.12 70.56
CA SER A 699 -113.77 -41.40 69.93
C SER A 699 -114.62 -42.30 70.84
N GLN A 700 -114.31 -42.37 72.14
CA GLN A 700 -115.09 -43.18 73.10
C GLN A 700 -116.52 -42.67 73.30
N PHE A 701 -116.73 -41.34 73.24
CA PHE A 701 -118.07 -40.76 73.34
C PHE A 701 -119.00 -41.22 72.21
N ALA A 702 -118.50 -41.28 70.97
CA ALA A 702 -119.31 -41.66 69.82
C ALA A 702 -119.81 -43.13 69.91
N GLU A 703 -118.98 -44.04 70.42
CA GLU A 703 -119.36 -45.45 70.59
C GLU A 703 -120.51 -45.65 71.60
N PHE A 704 -120.55 -44.85 72.67
CA PHE A 704 -121.61 -44.94 73.67
C PHE A 704 -122.94 -44.36 73.18
N ASP A 705 -122.93 -43.32 72.34
CA ASP A 705 -124.16 -42.75 71.77
C ASP A 705 -124.88 -43.79 70.88
N ASP A 706 -124.11 -44.53 70.08
CA ASP A 706 -124.61 -45.61 69.22
C ASP A 706 -125.14 -46.82 70.02
N GLU A 707 -124.46 -47.23 71.11
CA GLU A 707 -124.88 -48.36 71.96
C GLU A 707 -126.29 -48.13 72.55
N LEU A 708 -126.62 -46.89 72.95
CA LEU A 708 -127.92 -46.56 73.54
C LEU A 708 -129.08 -46.57 72.53
N ASP A 709 -128.86 -46.07 71.31
CA ASP A 709 -129.90 -46.01 70.28
C ASP A 709 -130.25 -47.39 69.72
N SER A 710 -129.31 -48.33 69.76
CA SER A 710 -129.50 -49.70 69.26
C SER A 710 -130.36 -50.60 70.17
N MET A 711 -130.71 -50.16 71.38
CA MET A 711 -131.45 -51.00 72.34
C MET A 711 -132.91 -51.23 71.90
N ALA A 712 -133.45 -52.42 72.18
CA ALA A 712 -134.81 -52.85 71.78
C ALA A 712 -135.95 -52.26 72.65
N PRO A 713 -137.17 -52.02 72.11
CA PRO A 713 -138.28 -51.40 72.82
C PRO A 713 -138.79 -52.22 74.03
N VAL A 714 -139.42 -51.54 74.99
CA VAL A 714 -139.85 -52.10 76.29
C VAL A 714 -140.80 -53.30 76.12
N GLY A 715 -140.42 -54.46 76.68
CA GLY A 715 -141.17 -55.73 76.60
C GLY A 715 -142.48 -55.77 77.39
N ARG A 716 -143.31 -56.82 77.18
CA ARG A 716 -144.62 -56.98 77.88
C ARG A 716 -144.70 -58.24 78.77
N ASP A 717 -143.67 -59.06 78.77
CA ASP A 717 -143.51 -60.21 79.66
C ASP A 717 -142.37 -59.95 80.67
N VAL A 718 -142.42 -60.67 81.79
CA VAL A 718 -141.54 -60.44 82.94
C VAL A 718 -140.07 -60.77 82.63
N GLU A 719 -139.81 -61.78 81.79
CA GLU A 719 -138.47 -62.28 81.53
C GLU A 719 -137.69 -61.32 80.63
N THR A 720 -138.34 -60.80 79.58
CA THR A 720 -137.78 -59.78 78.67
C THR A 720 -137.49 -58.46 79.41
N LEU A 721 -138.40 -58.01 80.27
CA LEU A 721 -138.23 -56.75 81.02
C LEU A 721 -137.07 -56.82 82.02
N GLN A 722 -136.86 -57.96 82.68
CA GLN A 722 -135.72 -58.16 83.59
C GLN A 722 -134.37 -58.18 82.85
N GLN A 723 -134.31 -58.71 81.62
CA GLN A 723 -133.12 -58.60 80.77
C GLN A 723 -132.84 -57.15 80.34
N GLN A 724 -133.88 -56.42 79.93
CA GLN A 724 -133.74 -55.01 79.52
C GLN A 724 -133.27 -54.12 80.67
N LYS A 725 -133.73 -54.38 81.90
CA LYS A 725 -133.26 -53.67 83.11
C LYS A 725 -131.77 -53.89 83.38
N LYS A 726 -131.27 -55.11 83.22
CA LYS A 726 -129.83 -55.39 83.39
C LYS A 726 -128.98 -54.70 82.33
N ALA A 727 -129.46 -54.63 81.08
CA ALA A 727 -128.72 -54.02 79.98
C ALA A 727 -128.54 -52.50 80.15
N ILE A 728 -129.60 -51.78 80.56
CA ILE A 728 -129.54 -50.31 80.72
C ILE A 728 -128.70 -49.88 81.92
N ILE A 729 -128.71 -50.63 83.03
CA ILE A 729 -127.84 -50.40 84.20
C ILE A 729 -126.36 -50.56 83.82
N ALA A 730 -126.02 -51.58 83.02
CA ALA A 730 -124.64 -51.79 82.59
C ALA A 730 -124.13 -50.67 81.66
N PHE A 731 -124.98 -50.09 80.83
CA PHE A 731 -124.64 -48.95 79.97
C PHE A 731 -124.36 -47.67 80.79
N LEU A 732 -125.20 -47.37 81.78
CA LEU A 732 -125.03 -46.20 82.65
C LEU A 732 -123.67 -46.20 83.37
N GLN A 733 -123.19 -47.36 83.82
CA GLN A 733 -121.87 -47.50 84.46
C GLN A 733 -120.69 -47.17 83.52
N LYS A 734 -120.79 -47.52 82.23
CA LYS A 734 -119.73 -47.21 81.25
C LYS A 734 -119.66 -45.71 80.97
N LEU A 735 -120.82 -45.06 80.85
CA LEU A 735 -120.92 -43.64 80.54
C LEU A 735 -120.39 -42.73 81.67
N GLU A 736 -120.61 -43.12 82.93
CA GLU A 736 -120.06 -42.41 84.10
C GLU A 736 -118.52 -42.42 84.12
N ALA A 737 -117.87 -43.50 83.66
CA ALA A 737 -116.41 -43.59 83.59
C ALA A 737 -115.78 -42.59 82.59
N LEU A 738 -116.43 -42.36 81.44
CA LEU A 738 -115.97 -41.39 80.44
C LEU A 738 -116.11 -39.95 80.92
N ILE A 739 -117.20 -39.63 81.62
CA ILE A 739 -117.43 -38.31 82.24
C ILE A 739 -116.31 -37.99 83.24
N ALA A 740 -115.94 -38.95 84.09
CA ALA A 740 -114.86 -38.78 85.06
C ALA A 740 -113.48 -38.53 84.39
N SER A 741 -113.22 -39.19 83.25
CA SER A 741 -111.98 -39.01 82.48
C SER A 741 -111.87 -37.60 81.86
N ASN A 742 -112.96 -37.10 81.28
CA ASN A 742 -113.02 -35.75 80.70
C ASN A 742 -112.85 -34.65 81.75
N ASP A 743 -113.41 -34.83 82.95
CA ASP A 743 -113.22 -33.89 84.06
C ASP A 743 -111.76 -33.83 84.56
N ASN A 744 -111.05 -34.96 84.53
CA ASN A 744 -109.64 -35.01 84.89
C ASN A 744 -108.75 -34.30 83.84
N ALA A 745 -109.04 -34.49 82.55
CA ALA A 745 -108.36 -33.77 81.47
C ALA A 745 -108.62 -32.26 81.52
N ASN A 746 -109.85 -31.83 81.84
CA ASN A 746 -110.20 -30.42 81.99
C ASN A 746 -109.50 -29.76 83.19
N LYS A 747 -109.30 -30.48 84.31
CA LYS A 747 -108.47 -30.01 85.43
C LYS A 747 -107.01 -29.84 85.04
N THR A 748 -106.46 -30.79 84.29
CA THR A 748 -105.06 -30.74 83.83
C THR A 748 -104.83 -29.58 82.84
N CYS A 749 -105.77 -29.33 81.92
CA CYS A 749 -105.73 -28.19 80.99
C CYS A 749 -105.77 -26.84 81.71
N LYS A 750 -106.62 -26.71 82.74
CA LYS A 750 -106.68 -25.51 83.59
C LYS A 750 -105.41 -25.29 84.39
N MET A 751 -104.75 -26.37 84.84
CA MET A 751 -103.48 -26.28 85.56
C MET A 751 -102.36 -25.79 84.63
N MET A 752 -102.26 -26.33 83.41
CA MET A 752 -101.27 -25.90 82.41
C MET A 752 -101.45 -24.42 82.00
N LEU A 753 -102.69 -23.93 81.86
CA LEU A 753 -102.99 -22.52 81.62
C LEU A 753 -102.71 -21.58 82.82
N ALA A 754 -102.57 -22.14 84.04
CA ALA A 754 -102.28 -21.38 85.25
C ALA A 754 -100.77 -21.35 85.57
N THR A 755 -100.01 -22.35 85.11
CA THR A 755 -98.55 -22.43 85.27
C THR A 755 -97.76 -21.89 84.08
N GLU A 756 -98.37 -21.72 82.90
CA GLU A 756 -97.68 -21.22 81.71
C GLU A 756 -98.37 -20.01 81.07
N GLU A 757 -97.56 -19.01 80.70
CA GLU A 757 -97.98 -17.83 79.93
C GLU A 757 -98.72 -18.25 78.64
N THR A 758 -99.81 -17.55 78.35
CA THR A 758 -100.86 -17.94 77.40
C THR A 758 -100.33 -18.31 76.01
N SER A 759 -100.06 -19.61 75.80
CA SER A 759 -99.86 -20.17 74.47
C SER A 759 -101.19 -20.20 73.71
N PRO A 760 -101.25 -19.66 72.47
CA PRO A 760 -102.44 -19.77 71.62
C PRO A 760 -102.93 -21.21 71.43
N ASP A 761 -101.99 -22.17 71.42
CA ASP A 761 -102.28 -23.60 71.21
C ASP A 761 -102.95 -24.24 72.45
N LEU A 762 -102.64 -23.80 73.67
CA LEU A 762 -103.29 -24.26 74.91
C LEU A 762 -104.73 -23.74 75.04
N VAL A 763 -105.03 -22.56 74.48
CA VAL A 763 -106.38 -21.96 74.48
C VAL A 763 -107.34 -22.71 73.55
N GLY A 764 -106.84 -23.23 72.42
CA GLY A 764 -107.62 -24.07 71.51
C GLY A 764 -108.09 -25.36 72.20
N ILE A 765 -107.18 -26.02 72.92
CA ILE A 765 -107.42 -27.31 73.58
C ILE A 765 -108.50 -27.25 74.67
N LYS A 766 -108.58 -26.15 75.43
CA LYS A 766 -109.61 -25.97 76.47
C LYS A 766 -111.03 -25.97 75.90
N ARG A 767 -111.23 -25.40 74.70
CA ARG A 767 -112.56 -25.32 74.07
C ARG A 767 -113.08 -26.71 73.70
N ASP A 768 -112.19 -27.61 73.28
CA ASP A 768 -112.56 -28.96 72.87
C ASP A 768 -113.01 -29.81 74.08
N LEU A 769 -112.33 -29.73 75.22
CA LEU A 769 -112.72 -30.43 76.47
C LEU A 769 -114.08 -29.98 77.04
N GLU A 770 -114.42 -28.68 76.92
CA GLU A 770 -115.72 -28.15 77.34
C GLU A 770 -116.88 -28.63 76.44
N ALA A 771 -116.60 -28.87 75.16
CA ALA A 771 -117.58 -29.42 74.22
C ALA A 771 -117.91 -30.88 74.53
N LEU A 772 -116.89 -31.71 74.81
CA LEU A 772 -117.07 -33.14 75.15
C LEU A 772 -117.87 -33.34 76.45
N SER A 773 -117.64 -32.47 77.45
CA SER A 773 -118.39 -32.48 78.73
C SER A 773 -119.90 -32.31 78.53
N LYS A 774 -120.31 -31.37 77.67
CA LYS A 774 -121.73 -31.11 77.39
C LYS A 774 -122.40 -32.26 76.66
N GLN A 775 -121.66 -32.99 75.84
CA GLN A 775 -122.21 -34.09 75.06
C GLN A 775 -122.41 -35.35 75.92
N CYS A 776 -121.46 -35.67 76.80
CA CYS A 776 -121.58 -36.83 77.72
C CYS A 776 -122.80 -36.72 78.66
N ASN A 777 -123.10 -35.53 79.18
CA ASN A 777 -124.25 -35.32 80.07
C ASN A 777 -125.60 -35.56 79.35
N LYS A 778 -125.74 -35.17 78.08
CA LYS A 778 -126.97 -35.40 77.32
C LYS A 778 -127.26 -36.88 77.07
N LEU A 779 -126.20 -37.67 76.90
CA LEU A 779 -126.31 -39.11 76.70
C LEU A 779 -126.75 -39.82 78.00
N LEU A 780 -126.34 -39.29 79.15
CA LEU A 780 -126.71 -39.81 80.48
C LEU A 780 -128.22 -39.65 80.74
N ASP A 781 -128.77 -38.46 80.45
CA ASP A 781 -130.20 -38.17 80.59
C ASP A 781 -131.07 -39.14 79.76
N ARG A 782 -130.65 -39.44 78.53
CA ARG A 782 -131.37 -40.37 77.63
C ARG A 782 -131.39 -41.80 78.16
N ALA A 783 -130.29 -42.26 78.77
CA ALA A 783 -130.19 -43.61 79.30
C ALA A 783 -131.01 -43.82 80.58
N GLN A 784 -131.04 -42.83 81.47
CA GLN A 784 -131.84 -42.86 82.69
C GLN A 784 -133.35 -42.91 82.41
N ALA A 785 -133.82 -42.13 81.42
CA ALA A 785 -135.23 -42.15 81.02
C ALA A 785 -135.68 -43.54 80.53
N ARG A 786 -134.78 -44.31 79.89
CA ARG A 786 -135.06 -45.66 79.42
C ARG A 786 -135.12 -46.67 80.56
N GLU A 787 -134.29 -46.52 81.58
CA GLU A 787 -134.29 -47.34 82.79
C GLU A 787 -135.62 -47.23 83.55
N GLU A 788 -136.08 -46.01 83.83
CA GLU A 788 -137.36 -45.77 84.51
C GLU A 788 -138.54 -46.42 83.76
N GLN A 789 -138.51 -46.38 82.43
CA GLN A 789 -139.57 -46.92 81.59
C GLN A 789 -139.68 -48.46 81.69
N VAL A 790 -138.54 -49.14 81.76
CA VAL A 790 -138.48 -50.60 81.92
C VAL A 790 -138.93 -51.00 83.33
N GLU A 791 -138.47 -50.28 84.35
CA GLU A 791 -138.77 -50.58 85.75
C GLU A 791 -140.25 -50.38 86.09
N GLY A 792 -140.85 -49.26 85.67
CA GLY A 792 -142.27 -48.99 85.89
C GLY A 792 -143.22 -49.93 85.12
N THR A 793 -142.73 -50.69 84.13
CA THR A 793 -143.52 -51.72 83.44
C THR A 793 -143.50 -53.06 84.19
N ILE A 794 -142.38 -53.38 84.86
CA ILE A 794 -142.24 -54.59 85.69
C ILE A 794 -143.21 -54.55 86.89
N GLU A 795 -143.31 -53.41 87.57
CA GLU A 795 -144.17 -53.26 88.76
C GLU A 795 -145.66 -53.49 88.42
N ARG A 796 -146.13 -52.87 87.33
CA ARG A 796 -147.53 -52.98 86.87
C ARG A 796 -147.92 -54.42 86.51
N LEU A 797 -147.00 -55.20 85.94
CA LEU A 797 -147.26 -56.61 85.61
C LEU A 797 -147.36 -57.48 86.87
N GLY A 798 -146.56 -57.18 87.90
CA GLY A 798 -146.57 -57.89 89.18
C GLY A 798 -147.90 -57.77 89.94
N GLU A 799 -148.49 -56.57 89.97
CA GLU A 799 -149.79 -56.34 90.60
C GLU A 799 -150.94 -57.12 89.93
N PHE A 800 -150.91 -57.24 88.60
CA PHE A 800 -151.94 -57.93 87.82
C PHE A 800 -152.02 -59.43 88.15
N TYR A 801 -150.87 -60.12 88.17
CA TYR A 801 -150.83 -61.56 88.46
C TYR A 801 -151.15 -61.88 89.94
N SER A 802 -150.86 -60.98 90.87
CA SER A 802 -151.23 -61.13 92.28
C SER A 802 -152.76 -61.17 92.45
N LYS A 803 -153.49 -60.25 91.81
CA LYS A 803 -154.97 -60.21 91.89
C LYS A 803 -155.65 -61.41 91.22
N LEU A 804 -155.10 -61.90 90.11
CA LEU A 804 -155.65 -63.07 89.39
C LEU A 804 -155.62 -64.35 90.26
N LYS A 805 -154.54 -64.52 91.03
CA LYS A 805 -154.34 -65.67 91.93
C LYS A 805 -155.31 -65.66 93.11
N GLU A 806 -155.58 -64.47 93.67
CA GLU A 806 -156.56 -64.28 94.74
C GLU A 806 -157.97 -64.69 94.30
N PHE A 807 -158.37 -64.29 93.09
CA PHE A 807 -159.68 -64.59 92.52
C PHE A 807 -159.90 -66.10 92.30
N SER A 808 -158.90 -66.80 91.74
CA SER A 808 -159.00 -68.25 91.50
C SER A 808 -159.14 -69.06 92.80
N THR A 809 -158.52 -68.58 93.89
CA THR A 809 -158.57 -69.26 95.20
C THR A 809 -159.92 -69.10 95.89
N LEU A 810 -160.61 -67.97 95.66
CA LEU A 810 -161.95 -67.72 96.16
C LEU A 810 -163.01 -68.54 95.40
N LEU A 811 -162.85 -68.68 94.08
CA LEU A 811 -163.77 -69.45 93.23
C LEU A 811 -163.79 -70.94 93.63
N GLN A 812 -162.61 -71.52 93.84
CA GLN A 812 -162.49 -72.93 94.23
C GLN A 812 -163.12 -73.24 95.60
N LYS A 813 -163.06 -72.29 96.55
CA LYS A 813 -163.73 -72.40 97.85
C LYS A 813 -165.25 -72.28 97.79
N ALA A 814 -165.78 -71.63 96.75
CA ALA A 814 -167.22 -71.46 96.56
C ALA A 814 -167.86 -72.74 95.97
N GLU A 815 -167.21 -73.37 95.00
CA GLU A 815 -167.67 -74.62 94.38
C GLU A 815 -167.75 -75.78 95.38
N GLU A 816 -166.70 -75.98 96.19
CA GLU A 816 -166.68 -77.03 97.22
C GLU A 816 -167.81 -76.89 98.27
N ARG A 817 -168.32 -75.66 98.49
CA ARG A 817 -169.39 -75.40 99.45
C ARG A 817 -170.79 -75.61 98.88
N GLU A 818 -170.99 -75.46 97.58
CA GLU A 818 -172.29 -75.64 96.93
C GLU A 818 -172.65 -77.14 96.84
N GLU A 819 -171.69 -77.97 96.45
CA GLU A 819 -171.85 -79.44 96.41
C GLU A 819 -172.19 -80.08 97.76
N SER A 820 -171.93 -79.39 98.87
CA SER A 820 -172.18 -79.90 100.23
C SER A 820 -173.64 -79.81 100.70
N GLN A 821 -174.56 -79.22 99.92
CA GLN A 821 -175.97 -79.05 100.32
C GLN A 821 -176.87 -80.16 99.76
N GLY A 822 -177.24 -81.12 100.62
CA GLY A 822 -178.12 -82.25 100.28
C GLY A 822 -179.62 -81.92 100.17
N PRO A 823 -180.46 -82.89 99.74
CA PRO A 823 -181.87 -82.69 99.35
C PRO A 823 -182.82 -82.31 100.49
N VAL A 824 -183.88 -81.59 100.11
CA VAL A 824 -184.86 -80.97 101.02
C VAL A 824 -185.90 -82.00 101.49
N ALA A 825 -186.10 -82.15 102.81
CA ALA A 825 -186.95 -83.18 103.42
C ALA A 825 -188.45 -82.81 103.48
N MET A 826 -189.32 -83.76 103.87
CA MET A 826 -190.79 -83.55 103.93
C MET A 826 -191.32 -83.00 105.27
N GLU A 827 -190.47 -82.77 106.28
CA GLU A 827 -190.89 -82.35 107.62
C GLU A 827 -190.43 -80.93 107.96
N THR A 828 -191.29 -80.18 108.63
CA THR A 828 -191.16 -78.74 108.87
C THR A 828 -189.93 -78.34 109.72
N GLU A 829 -189.43 -79.21 110.60
CA GLU A 829 -188.30 -78.92 111.51
C GLU A 829 -186.93 -78.98 110.79
N THR A 830 -186.80 -79.86 109.80
CA THR A 830 -185.60 -80.03 108.97
C THR A 830 -185.48 -78.94 107.91
N ILE A 831 -186.62 -78.50 107.35
CA ILE A 831 -186.68 -77.37 106.41
C ILE A 831 -186.17 -76.08 107.07
N ASN A 832 -186.46 -75.84 108.37
CA ASN A 832 -185.99 -74.63 109.06
C ASN A 832 -184.47 -74.61 109.33
N GLN A 833 -183.84 -75.76 109.53
CA GLN A 833 -182.37 -75.85 109.64
C GLN A 833 -181.68 -75.72 108.27
N GLN A 834 -182.22 -76.34 107.21
CA GLN A 834 -181.71 -76.19 105.84
C GLN A 834 -181.84 -74.73 105.33
N LEU A 835 -182.93 -74.03 105.67
CA LEU A 835 -183.15 -72.63 105.28
C LEU A 835 -182.20 -71.64 105.97
N ASN A 836 -181.75 -71.92 107.21
CA ASN A 836 -180.75 -71.10 107.91
C ASN A 836 -179.33 -71.32 107.37
N ALA A 837 -178.97 -72.56 106.99
CA ALA A 837 -177.68 -72.85 106.38
C ALA A 837 -177.54 -72.21 104.98
N PHE A 838 -178.57 -72.29 104.14
CA PHE A 838 -178.55 -71.71 102.78
C PHE A 838 -178.48 -70.17 102.79
N LYS A 839 -179.13 -69.50 103.75
CA LYS A 839 -179.04 -68.04 103.93
C LYS A 839 -177.64 -67.56 104.37
N VAL A 840 -176.82 -68.41 104.98
CA VAL A 840 -175.42 -68.10 105.31
C VAL A 840 -174.50 -68.24 104.08
N PHE A 841 -174.79 -69.19 103.19
CA PHE A 841 -174.07 -69.34 101.91
C PHE A 841 -174.25 -68.13 100.97
N CYS A 842 -175.47 -67.60 100.83
CA CYS A 842 -175.74 -66.41 100.00
C CYS A 842 -175.14 -65.08 100.51
N LYS A 843 -174.50 -65.06 101.69
CA LYS A 843 -173.72 -63.91 102.19
C LYS A 843 -172.20 -64.06 101.96
N PHE A 844 -171.76 -65.25 101.59
CA PHE A 844 -170.34 -65.59 101.38
C PHE A 844 -169.93 -65.48 99.91
N VAL A 845 -170.90 -65.62 99.01
CA VAL A 845 -170.87 -65.22 97.58
C VAL A 845 -171.29 -63.77 97.48
#